data_AF-A0A2R2J1K8-F1
#
_entry.id   AF-A0A2R2J1K8-F1
#
_cell.length_a   1.000
_cell.length_b   1.000
_cell.length_c   1.000
_cell.angle_alpha   90.00
_cell.angle_beta   90.00
_cell.angle_gamma   90.00
#
_symmetry.space_group_name_H-M   'P 1'
#
loop_
_entity.id
_entity.type
_entity.pdbx_description
1 polymer ?
#
loop_
_entity_poly.entity_id
_entity_poly.type
_entity_poly.pdbx_seq_one_letter_code
_entity_poly.pdbx_strand_id
1 'polypeptide(L)'
;MSDYILRVHPAINIARVGSSDEFYIAPETPAGESLPDSDLLGGLPIKAGTENTPIDESDFRDAQGLVKRQAARFRIFAYLKGEHLNQYPMGPQAQPVEVVLGARLGAKIVKDIIWTVHVANKKLNNFAIGSDGLDGYDDPASVPLRNGYYPNLPPNFPLLPTTNGSPYWREILSNAKRCMDLVIDPGPRSISAFHDQGKTKAFSKRERACFADGKGNIQFLDYPQHFPDDAHPYLEQPLGPIASLGELRVDAQGRLLVTGGFGHTAGVKLSATGLPPSLANSTENGLWFDDTSDGPVNAVVVFDDGSCEAHGAWVVTGDPGYAPQIRNVVSAWDDIFDMWVRELDLMPSLYRGNAFNHGEYQPCFRHQVQPIFRAAMLQRWGTNLPNHVVNAHDGVGAIQPTTDPGAIIQDLEKLIRNPEGSPQEMQTGRPLMPLSLGDARKSFLTVTRSQYFFLQCWHKQQFSAEDAMPLSVGEKLDYAALANCLGGRYSPGIEVSFPVRDRNLYIQNWRERDCGPFRINQARIDYANIDSGEPVLRCGYVPRQIGAVEPGDLSKFMSVPWHTDYNSCAVHLPKPNPINVDGNGTPYPNNVLFWSWPAQRPVQVFPKSSCDYDPATGTWKLGNQVFSIRGVGTETEYPARAGSFREHADYMRQWNKTGFVIQGLQIPSAQGGSYGGKLFLEVSSQWGPEEGPPVQPFPTASVPPEPEGKV
;
A
#
# COMPACT_ATOMS: atom_id res chain seq x y z
N MET A 1 3.21 -39.01 -0.74
CA MET A 1 3.22 -37.56 -1.03
C MET A 1 2.07 -36.94 -0.25
N SER A 2 2.24 -35.74 0.30
CA SER A 2 1.15 -35.04 1.00
C SER A 2 -0.05 -34.85 0.08
N ASP A 3 -1.25 -35.20 0.56
CA ASP A 3 -2.53 -34.89 -0.09
C ASP A 3 -2.85 -33.38 -0.07
N TYR A 4 -2.03 -32.60 0.64
CA TYR A 4 -2.19 -31.16 0.82
C TYR A 4 -1.15 -30.34 0.07
N ILE A 5 -1.57 -29.17 -0.39
CA ILE A 5 -0.73 -28.05 -0.81
C ILE A 5 -0.75 -26.99 0.29
N LEU A 6 0.42 -26.47 0.66
CA LEU A 6 0.57 -25.46 1.71
C LEU A 6 0.78 -24.08 1.06
N ARG A 7 0.02 -23.07 1.48
CA ARG A 7 0.13 -21.70 0.95
C ARG A 7 0.21 -20.70 2.11
N VAL A 8 1.14 -19.76 2.01
CA VAL A 8 1.28 -18.64 2.95
C VAL A 8 0.26 -17.56 2.59
N HIS A 9 -0.50 -17.04 3.55
CA HIS A 9 -1.44 -15.93 3.34
C HIS A 9 -1.21 -14.81 4.37
N PRO A 10 -1.41 -13.53 4.00
CA PRO A 10 -1.70 -13.02 2.66
C PRO A 10 -0.56 -13.28 1.64
N ALA A 11 -0.87 -13.34 0.35
CA ALA A 11 0.10 -13.50 -0.74
C ALA A 11 1.03 -12.29 -0.89
N ILE A 12 0.48 -11.10 -0.64
CA ILE A 12 1.21 -9.84 -0.48
C ILE A 12 0.65 -9.19 0.78
N ASN A 13 1.48 -8.93 1.77
CA ASN A 13 1.06 -8.30 3.03
C ASN A 13 1.85 -7.03 3.32
N ILE A 14 1.30 -6.17 4.17
CA ILE A 14 1.72 -4.79 4.35
C ILE A 14 2.10 -4.54 5.80
N ALA A 15 3.39 -4.34 6.02
CA ALA A 15 3.92 -3.76 7.22
C ALA A 15 4.02 -2.23 7.06
N ARG A 16 4.10 -1.50 8.17
CA ARG A 16 4.26 -0.04 8.15
C ARG A 16 5.27 0.41 9.17
N VAL A 17 6.07 1.41 8.79
CA VAL A 17 7.06 2.02 9.68
C VAL A 17 6.38 2.74 10.85
N GLY A 18 7.13 2.93 11.92
CA GLY A 18 6.68 3.51 13.18
C GLY A 18 7.90 3.82 14.05
N SER A 19 7.91 4.93 14.77
CA SER A 19 9.07 5.33 15.58
C SER A 19 9.22 4.60 16.92
N SER A 20 8.27 3.73 17.27
CA SER A 20 8.29 2.90 18.48
C SER A 20 8.84 1.49 18.22
N ASP A 21 9.44 0.90 19.25
CA ASP A 21 9.74 -0.54 19.29
C ASP A 21 8.48 -1.41 19.42
N GLU A 22 7.36 -0.84 19.89
CA GLU A 22 6.08 -1.52 19.96
C GLU A 22 5.35 -1.54 18.61
N PHE A 23 4.41 -2.48 18.46
CA PHE A 23 3.62 -2.63 17.25
C PHE A 23 2.18 -3.08 17.54
N TYR A 24 1.31 -2.88 16.56
CA TYR A 24 0.04 -3.58 16.39
C TYR A 24 0.10 -4.47 15.14
N ILE A 25 -0.85 -5.39 14.96
CA ILE A 25 -0.91 -6.31 13.82
C ILE A 25 -1.76 -5.69 12.70
N ALA A 26 -1.34 -5.87 11.45
CA ALA A 26 -2.04 -5.40 10.27
C ALA A 26 -3.52 -5.87 10.24
N PRO A 27 -4.43 -5.08 9.63
CA PRO A 27 -5.82 -5.46 9.50
C PRO A 27 -5.99 -6.75 8.68
N GLU A 28 -6.79 -7.68 9.21
CA GLU A 28 -7.24 -8.88 8.49
C GLU A 28 -8.70 -8.74 8.02
N THR A 29 -9.23 -7.51 8.05
CA THR A 29 -10.53 -7.14 7.50
C THR A 29 -10.36 -6.00 6.50
N PRO A 30 -11.13 -5.98 5.39
CA PRO A 30 -11.05 -4.92 4.38
C PRO A 30 -11.65 -3.59 4.87
N ALA A 31 -10.99 -2.48 4.57
CA ALA A 31 -11.43 -1.13 4.94
C ALA A 31 -12.87 -0.86 4.48
N GLY A 32 -13.66 -0.32 5.41
CA GLY A 32 -15.00 0.20 5.13
C GLY A 32 -16.10 -0.85 4.91
N GLU A 33 -15.77 -2.14 4.98
CA GLU A 33 -16.77 -3.21 4.89
C GLU A 33 -17.44 -3.47 6.24
N SER A 34 -18.69 -3.93 6.19
CA SER A 34 -19.42 -4.30 7.40
C SER A 34 -18.88 -5.59 7.98
N LEU A 35 -18.65 -5.61 9.29
CA LEU A 35 -18.27 -6.81 10.02
C LEU A 35 -19.52 -7.56 10.51
N PRO A 36 -19.49 -8.90 10.59
CA PRO A 36 -20.59 -9.66 11.18
C PRO A 36 -20.87 -9.23 12.62
N ASP A 37 -22.15 -9.09 12.95
CA ASP A 37 -22.64 -8.79 14.30
C ASP A 37 -22.02 -7.53 14.95
N SER A 38 -21.60 -6.55 14.14
CA SER A 38 -20.95 -5.33 14.61
C SER A 38 -21.24 -4.12 13.73
N ASP A 39 -21.44 -2.96 14.36
CA ASP A 39 -21.50 -1.66 13.67
C ASP A 39 -20.10 -1.12 13.30
N LEU A 40 -19.04 -1.80 13.75
CA LEU A 40 -17.67 -1.47 13.40
C LEU A 40 -17.40 -1.82 11.93
N LEU A 41 -16.83 -0.88 11.20
CA LEU A 41 -16.35 -1.13 9.83
C LEU A 41 -14.95 -1.74 9.86
N GLY A 42 -14.66 -2.60 8.89
CA GLY A 42 -13.37 -3.24 8.72
C GLY A 42 -12.24 -2.27 8.39
N GLY A 43 -11.01 -2.79 8.37
CA GLY A 43 -9.78 -2.05 8.10
C GLY A 43 -8.97 -1.66 9.34
N LEU A 44 -9.54 -1.79 10.56
CA LEU A 44 -8.74 -1.54 11.76
C LEU A 44 -7.67 -2.61 11.98
N PRO A 45 -6.44 -2.18 12.35
CA PRO A 45 -5.42 -3.10 12.84
C PRO A 45 -5.88 -3.85 14.10
N ILE A 46 -5.15 -4.92 14.42
CA ILE A 46 -5.43 -5.83 15.53
C ILE A 46 -4.43 -5.57 16.65
N LYS A 47 -4.90 -5.55 17.90
CA LYS A 47 -4.04 -5.41 19.09
C LYS A 47 -3.05 -6.56 19.16
N ALA A 48 -1.76 -6.25 19.37
CA ALA A 48 -0.72 -7.26 19.46
C ALA A 48 -1.03 -8.30 20.55
N GLY A 49 -0.74 -9.58 20.27
CA GLY A 49 -1.01 -10.69 21.17
C GLY A 49 -2.47 -11.17 21.21
N THR A 50 -3.36 -10.58 20.40
CA THR A 50 -4.76 -11.03 20.27
C THR A 50 -5.01 -11.69 18.90
N GLU A 51 -6.06 -12.51 18.81
CA GLU A 51 -6.44 -13.13 17.52
C GLU A 51 -6.98 -12.08 16.56
N ASN A 52 -7.95 -11.28 17.00
CA ASN A 52 -8.72 -10.38 16.13
C ASN A 52 -9.31 -9.16 16.86
N THR A 53 -8.80 -8.79 18.05
CA THR A 53 -9.30 -7.62 18.77
C THR A 53 -8.85 -6.35 18.06
N PRO A 54 -9.76 -5.52 17.51
CA PRO A 54 -9.38 -4.28 16.85
C PRO A 54 -8.72 -3.32 17.84
N ILE A 55 -7.76 -2.53 17.36
CA ILE A 55 -7.13 -1.48 18.17
C ILE A 55 -8.10 -0.34 18.48
N ASP A 56 -7.84 0.36 19.60
CA ASP A 56 -8.49 1.63 19.94
C ASP A 56 -7.50 2.81 19.84
N GLU A 57 -7.97 4.03 20.15
CA GLU A 57 -7.14 5.23 20.03
C GLU A 57 -5.82 5.19 20.84
N SER A 58 -5.77 4.43 21.92
CA SER A 58 -4.61 4.33 22.82
C SER A 58 -3.52 3.42 22.27
N ASP A 59 -3.83 2.63 21.24
CA ASP A 59 -2.91 1.63 20.69
C ASP A 59 -2.05 2.16 19.53
N PHE A 60 -2.32 3.34 18.99
CA PHE A 60 -1.53 3.91 17.88
C PHE A 60 -0.15 4.41 18.30
N ARG A 61 0.02 4.74 19.59
CA ARG A 61 1.26 5.28 20.14
C ARG A 61 1.65 4.56 21.41
N ASP A 62 2.94 4.49 21.69
CA ASP A 62 3.43 3.98 22.97
C ASP A 62 3.31 5.02 24.10
N ALA A 63 3.76 4.63 25.29
CA ALA A 63 3.73 5.48 26.48
C ALA A 63 4.61 6.75 26.36
N GLN A 64 5.55 6.78 25.42
CA GLN A 64 6.40 7.95 25.10
C GLN A 64 5.79 8.81 23.99
N GLY A 65 4.65 8.40 23.41
CA GLY A 65 4.00 9.08 22.31
C GLY A 65 4.60 8.77 20.94
N LEU A 66 5.49 7.79 20.82
CA LEU A 66 6.05 7.35 19.54
C LEU A 66 5.03 6.52 18.77
N VAL A 67 5.05 6.59 17.45
CA VAL A 67 4.10 5.88 16.59
C VAL A 67 4.44 4.39 16.60
N LYS A 68 3.47 3.53 16.97
CA LYS A 68 3.66 2.08 16.90
C LYS A 68 3.76 1.62 15.45
N ARG A 69 4.61 0.61 15.21
CA ARG A 69 4.74 -0.03 13.89
C ARG A 69 3.51 -0.88 13.58
N GLN A 70 3.25 -1.16 12.31
CA GLN A 70 2.28 -2.18 11.89
C GLN A 70 3.03 -3.45 11.48
N ALA A 71 2.74 -4.57 12.14
CA ALA A 71 3.28 -5.88 11.82
C ALA A 71 2.38 -6.63 10.83
N ALA A 72 2.93 -7.04 9.68
CA ALA A 72 2.29 -7.98 8.78
C ALA A 72 2.28 -9.39 9.40
N ARG A 73 1.09 -9.95 9.67
CA ARG A 73 0.93 -11.33 10.12
C ARG A 73 0.75 -12.28 8.95
N PHE A 74 1.54 -13.36 8.92
CA PHE A 74 1.44 -14.41 7.92
C PHE A 74 1.02 -15.74 8.55
N ARG A 75 0.09 -16.41 7.88
CA ARG A 75 -0.48 -17.70 8.26
C ARG A 75 -0.21 -18.72 7.15
N ILE A 76 -0.16 -20.01 7.48
CA ILE A 76 -0.07 -21.08 6.50
C ILE A 76 -1.40 -21.82 6.48
N PHE A 77 -1.94 -22.06 5.30
CA PHE A 77 -3.14 -22.86 5.12
C PHE A 77 -2.83 -24.09 4.27
N ALA A 78 -3.34 -25.23 4.71
CA ALA A 78 -3.28 -26.50 3.99
C ALA A 78 -4.58 -26.70 3.20
N TYR A 79 -4.43 -26.86 1.89
CA TYR A 79 -5.51 -27.11 0.95
C TYR A 79 -5.44 -28.54 0.46
N LEU A 80 -6.55 -29.28 0.53
CA LEU A 80 -6.61 -30.62 -0.05
C LEU A 80 -6.45 -30.52 -1.58
N LYS A 81 -5.68 -31.41 -2.19
CA LYS A 81 -5.57 -31.44 -3.65
C LYS A 81 -6.92 -31.75 -4.31
N GLY A 82 -7.26 -31.02 -5.36
CA GLY A 82 -8.47 -31.23 -6.13
C GLY A 82 -8.77 -30.07 -7.08
N GLU A 83 -9.84 -30.21 -7.86
CA GLU A 83 -10.26 -29.25 -8.89
C GLU A 83 -10.46 -27.83 -8.37
N HIS A 84 -10.88 -27.67 -7.11
CA HIS A 84 -11.09 -26.36 -6.49
C HIS A 84 -9.82 -25.50 -6.41
N LEU A 85 -8.62 -26.10 -6.52
CA LEU A 85 -7.36 -25.36 -6.54
C LEU A 85 -7.12 -24.60 -7.86
N ASN A 86 -7.85 -24.95 -8.92
CA ASN A 86 -7.72 -24.38 -10.27
C ASN A 86 -8.72 -23.24 -10.55
N GLN A 87 -9.53 -22.84 -9.57
CA GLN A 87 -10.55 -21.80 -9.72
C GLN A 87 -10.38 -20.69 -8.68
N TYR A 88 -10.87 -19.49 -9.03
CA TYR A 88 -10.99 -18.36 -8.13
C TYR A 88 -12.38 -17.73 -8.28
N PRO A 89 -13.08 -17.39 -7.19
CA PRO A 89 -12.84 -17.86 -5.82
C PRO A 89 -12.85 -19.39 -5.71
N MET A 90 -12.15 -19.95 -4.72
CA MET A 90 -12.18 -21.41 -4.53
C MET A 90 -13.56 -21.92 -4.08
N GLY A 91 -14.38 -21.07 -3.46
CA GLY A 91 -15.73 -21.39 -3.03
C GLY A 91 -15.78 -22.24 -1.75
N PRO A 92 -16.99 -22.67 -1.34
CA PRO A 92 -17.23 -23.26 -0.02
C PRO A 92 -16.60 -24.65 0.15
N GLN A 93 -16.19 -25.30 -0.94
CA GLN A 93 -15.58 -26.63 -0.92
C GLN A 93 -14.09 -26.61 -0.52
N ALA A 94 -13.43 -25.45 -0.54
CA ALA A 94 -11.99 -25.35 -0.31
C ALA A 94 -11.58 -25.73 1.12
N GLN A 95 -12.42 -25.38 2.11
CA GLN A 95 -12.26 -25.61 3.56
C GLN A 95 -10.81 -25.84 4.04
N PRO A 96 -9.88 -24.88 3.80
CA PRO A 96 -8.49 -25.11 4.15
C PRO A 96 -8.31 -25.08 5.67
N VAL A 97 -7.32 -25.81 6.14
CA VAL A 97 -6.99 -25.90 7.57
C VAL A 97 -5.76 -25.04 7.85
N GLU A 98 -5.82 -24.20 8.87
CA GLU A 98 -4.66 -23.43 9.31
C GLU A 98 -3.58 -24.36 9.89
N VAL A 99 -2.34 -24.19 9.44
CA VAL A 99 -1.18 -24.95 9.88
C VAL A 99 -0.48 -24.18 10.99
N VAL A 100 -0.64 -24.66 12.23
CA VAL A 100 -0.04 -24.09 13.45
C VAL A 100 0.76 -25.16 14.20
N LEU A 101 1.58 -24.74 15.16
CA LEU A 101 2.36 -25.68 15.98
C LEU A 101 1.47 -26.73 16.67
N GLY A 102 1.86 -28.00 16.56
CA GLY A 102 1.11 -29.12 17.14
C GLY A 102 -0.14 -29.53 16.37
N ALA A 103 -0.55 -28.80 15.33
CA ALA A 103 -1.69 -29.18 14.50
C ALA A 103 -1.45 -30.51 13.79
N ARG A 104 -2.53 -31.28 13.60
CA ARG A 104 -2.52 -32.52 12.84
C ARG A 104 -3.00 -32.27 11.41
N LEU A 105 -2.19 -32.65 10.43
CA LEU A 105 -2.53 -32.61 9.02
C LEU A 105 -2.54 -34.04 8.46
N GLY A 106 -3.73 -34.64 8.35
CA GLY A 106 -3.86 -36.07 8.10
C GLY A 106 -3.23 -36.91 9.22
N ALA A 107 -2.27 -37.77 8.90
CA ALA A 107 -1.57 -38.58 9.90
C ALA A 107 -0.40 -37.84 10.58
N LYS A 108 0.04 -36.71 10.03
CA LYS A 108 1.27 -35.98 10.44
C LYS A 108 0.99 -34.94 11.51
N ILE A 109 1.96 -34.67 12.36
CA ILE A 109 1.90 -33.61 13.37
C ILE A 109 2.93 -32.52 13.03
N VAL A 110 2.51 -31.26 13.00
CA VAL A 110 3.41 -30.11 12.84
C VAL A 110 4.27 -29.97 14.10
N LYS A 111 5.58 -30.15 13.95
CA LYS A 111 6.58 -30.03 15.03
C LYS A 111 7.21 -28.64 15.07
N ASP A 112 7.42 -28.05 13.91
CA ASP A 112 7.97 -26.70 13.80
C ASP A 112 7.50 -26.04 12.49
N ILE A 113 7.61 -24.72 12.44
CA ILE A 113 7.44 -23.91 11.24
C ILE A 113 8.64 -22.97 11.19
N ILE A 114 9.49 -23.14 10.19
CA ILE A 114 10.66 -22.29 10.00
C ILE A 114 10.32 -21.25 8.94
N TRP A 115 10.31 -19.99 9.33
CA TRP A 115 10.09 -18.88 8.43
C TRP A 115 11.42 -18.30 7.96
N THR A 116 11.53 -17.97 6.68
CA THR A 116 12.65 -17.21 6.09
C THR A 116 12.11 -15.99 5.35
N VAL A 117 12.61 -14.81 5.69
CA VAL A 117 12.25 -13.55 5.02
C VAL A 117 13.52 -12.84 4.58
N HIS A 118 13.49 -12.22 3.40
CA HIS A 118 14.61 -11.43 2.89
C HIS A 118 14.07 -10.12 2.34
N VAL A 119 14.17 -9.03 3.10
CA VAL A 119 13.76 -7.69 2.65
C VAL A 119 14.96 -6.86 2.21
N ALA A 120 14.77 -5.97 1.24
CA ALA A 120 15.77 -4.99 0.84
C ALA A 120 15.11 -3.67 0.42
N ASN A 121 15.91 -2.59 0.35
CA ASN A 121 15.51 -1.31 -0.22
C ASN A 121 16.38 -1.00 -1.44
N LYS A 122 15.77 -1.00 -2.63
CA LYS A 122 16.46 -0.70 -3.91
C LYS A 122 16.11 0.67 -4.47
N LYS A 123 15.49 1.58 -3.70
CA LYS A 123 14.99 2.86 -4.21
C LYS A 123 16.09 3.65 -4.93
N LEU A 124 17.28 3.82 -4.35
CA LEU A 124 18.34 4.62 -4.97
C LEU A 124 18.99 3.92 -6.18
N ASN A 125 18.85 2.60 -6.30
CA ASN A 125 19.32 1.80 -7.43
C ASN A 125 18.16 1.42 -8.38
N ASN A 126 17.45 2.41 -8.89
CA ASN A 126 16.31 2.21 -9.78
C ASN A 126 16.20 3.31 -10.85
N PHE A 127 15.14 3.26 -11.64
CA PHE A 127 14.66 4.37 -12.47
C PHE A 127 14.13 5.53 -11.62
N ALA A 128 14.27 6.75 -12.12
CA ALA A 128 13.65 7.94 -11.53
C ALA A 128 12.13 7.90 -11.73
N ILE A 129 11.38 8.60 -10.88
CA ILE A 129 9.93 8.64 -11.00
C ILE A 129 9.52 9.49 -12.22
N GLY A 130 8.89 8.83 -13.20
CA GLY A 130 8.36 9.45 -14.41
C GLY A 130 6.84 9.65 -14.39
N SER A 131 6.32 10.36 -15.38
CA SER A 131 4.88 10.62 -15.55
C SER A 131 4.17 9.67 -16.51
N ASP A 132 4.83 8.59 -16.92
CA ASP A 132 4.36 7.66 -17.96
C ASP A 132 3.87 6.31 -17.41
N GLY A 133 4.00 6.05 -16.10
CA GLY A 133 3.58 4.79 -15.48
C GLY A 133 4.27 3.58 -16.14
N LEU A 134 3.49 2.53 -16.44
CA LEU A 134 3.99 1.33 -17.14
C LEU A 134 4.49 1.64 -18.55
N ASP A 135 3.87 2.58 -19.26
CA ASP A 135 4.19 2.90 -20.66
C ASP A 135 5.59 3.51 -20.79
N GLY A 136 6.15 4.06 -19.70
CA GLY A 136 7.54 4.53 -19.66
C GLY A 136 8.58 3.42 -19.86
N TYR A 137 8.16 2.16 -19.75
CA TYR A 137 9.01 0.97 -19.88
C TYR A 137 8.82 0.21 -21.20
N ASP A 138 7.91 0.65 -22.07
CA ASP A 138 7.73 0.11 -23.42
C ASP A 138 8.83 0.62 -24.38
N ASP A 139 9.13 -0.11 -25.46
CA ASP A 139 10.20 0.26 -26.43
C ASP A 139 9.72 1.35 -27.43
N PRO A 140 10.44 2.49 -27.59
CA PRO A 140 11.65 2.90 -26.87
C PRO A 140 11.36 3.51 -25.51
N ALA A 141 12.00 2.97 -24.48
CA ALA A 141 11.68 3.34 -23.12
C ALA A 141 12.34 4.67 -22.72
N SER A 142 11.57 5.50 -22.02
CA SER A 142 11.87 6.93 -21.82
C SER A 142 12.36 7.28 -20.43
N VAL A 143 12.20 6.39 -19.44
CA VAL A 143 12.44 6.74 -18.03
C VAL A 143 13.95 6.73 -17.72
N PRO A 144 14.52 7.84 -17.18
CA PRO A 144 15.93 7.92 -16.83
C PRO A 144 16.25 7.13 -15.55
N LEU A 145 17.51 6.74 -15.38
CA LEU A 145 17.98 6.15 -14.12
C LEU A 145 18.07 7.20 -13.00
N ARG A 146 17.57 6.85 -11.81
CA ARG A 146 17.81 7.60 -10.58
C ARG A 146 19.29 7.53 -10.24
N ASN A 147 19.90 8.64 -9.83
CA ASN A 147 21.34 8.70 -9.58
C ASN A 147 22.18 8.19 -10.77
N GLY A 148 21.77 8.46 -12.03
CA GLY A 148 22.44 7.93 -13.23
C GLY A 148 23.93 8.28 -13.35
N TYR A 149 24.36 9.38 -12.71
CA TYR A 149 25.75 9.85 -12.66
C TYR A 149 26.53 9.38 -11.43
N TYR A 150 25.97 8.48 -10.62
CA TYR A 150 26.61 8.03 -9.39
C TYR A 150 28.03 7.48 -9.70
N PRO A 151 29.09 8.09 -9.12
CA PRO A 151 30.45 7.98 -9.64
C PRO A 151 31.01 6.57 -9.51
N ASN A 152 31.87 6.18 -10.47
CA ASN A 152 32.55 4.89 -10.65
C ASN A 152 31.87 3.85 -11.56
N LEU A 153 31.13 4.29 -12.58
CA LEU A 153 30.98 3.45 -13.78
C LEU A 153 32.36 3.29 -14.47
N PRO A 154 32.68 2.14 -15.08
CA PRO A 154 33.97 1.91 -15.73
C PRO A 154 34.34 3.05 -16.70
N PRO A 155 35.65 3.35 -16.92
CA PRO A 155 36.11 4.54 -17.68
C PRO A 155 35.58 4.73 -19.10
N ASN A 156 34.89 3.73 -19.66
CA ASN A 156 34.32 3.73 -21.01
C ASN A 156 32.78 3.73 -21.06
N PHE A 157 32.09 3.90 -19.93
CA PHE A 157 30.63 3.98 -19.91
C PHE A 157 30.16 5.41 -20.26
N PRO A 158 29.21 5.57 -21.20
CA PRO A 158 28.73 6.89 -21.60
C PRO A 158 28.09 7.62 -20.40
N LEU A 159 28.64 8.79 -20.07
CA LEU A 159 28.16 9.73 -19.04
C LEU A 159 26.83 10.42 -19.42
N LEU A 160 25.98 9.80 -20.23
CA LEU A 160 24.68 10.35 -20.59
C LEU A 160 23.63 9.85 -19.59
N PRO A 161 22.53 10.59 -19.34
CA PRO A 161 21.42 10.07 -18.56
C PRO A 161 20.86 8.86 -19.33
N THR A 162 21.21 7.66 -18.88
CA THR A 162 20.74 6.43 -19.52
C THR A 162 19.27 6.27 -19.18
N THR A 163 18.45 6.04 -20.21
CA THR A 163 17.05 5.67 -20.06
C THR A 163 16.91 4.16 -20.10
N ASN A 164 15.73 3.63 -19.75
CA ASN A 164 15.40 2.22 -19.99
C ASN A 164 15.50 1.82 -21.49
N GLY A 165 15.54 2.77 -22.42
CA GLY A 165 15.83 2.53 -23.85
C GLY A 165 17.31 2.41 -24.18
N SER A 166 18.21 2.70 -23.23
CA SER A 166 19.66 2.49 -23.40
C SER A 166 19.98 0.99 -23.41
N PRO A 167 20.86 0.48 -24.28
CA PRO A 167 21.23 -0.94 -24.24
C PRO A 167 22.02 -1.34 -22.98
N TYR A 168 22.39 -0.38 -22.12
CA TYR A 168 23.29 -0.60 -20.98
C TYR A 168 22.66 -0.39 -19.59
N TRP A 169 21.37 -0.04 -19.49
CA TRP A 169 20.77 0.31 -18.19
C TRP A 169 20.82 -0.87 -17.21
N ARG A 170 20.69 -2.10 -17.70
CA ARG A 170 20.65 -3.30 -16.85
C ARG A 170 22.02 -3.59 -16.27
N GLU A 171 23.07 -3.41 -17.05
CA GLU A 171 24.47 -3.50 -16.65
C GLU A 171 24.80 -2.41 -15.62
N ILE A 172 24.30 -1.19 -15.81
CA ILE A 172 24.47 -0.10 -14.85
C ILE A 172 23.80 -0.45 -13.53
N LEU A 173 22.51 -0.81 -13.54
CA LEU A 173 21.77 -1.18 -12.32
C LEU A 173 22.28 -2.46 -11.65
N SER A 174 23.01 -3.32 -12.39
CA SER A 174 23.62 -4.54 -11.86
C SER A 174 25.10 -4.38 -11.49
N ASN A 175 25.69 -3.19 -11.69
CA ASN A 175 27.07 -2.92 -11.34
C ASN A 175 27.28 -3.18 -9.84
N ALA A 176 28.31 -3.98 -9.50
CA ALA A 176 28.55 -4.44 -8.14
C ALA A 176 28.68 -3.27 -7.15
N LYS A 177 29.55 -2.30 -7.46
CA LYS A 177 29.73 -1.13 -6.60
C LYS A 177 28.46 -0.32 -6.44
N ARG A 178 27.70 -0.12 -7.52
CA ARG A 178 26.41 0.60 -7.45
C ARG A 178 25.41 -0.11 -6.54
N CYS A 179 25.32 -1.44 -6.63
CA CYS A 179 24.44 -2.23 -5.76
C CYS A 179 24.89 -2.10 -4.30
N MET A 180 26.18 -2.29 -4.00
CA MET A 180 26.73 -2.17 -2.64
C MET A 180 26.55 -0.75 -2.05
N ASP A 181 26.64 0.29 -2.87
CA ASP A 181 26.58 1.68 -2.42
C ASP A 181 25.14 2.22 -2.26
N LEU A 182 24.18 1.72 -3.04
CA LEU A 182 22.84 2.31 -3.18
C LEU A 182 21.68 1.38 -2.81
N VAL A 183 21.93 0.11 -2.52
CA VAL A 183 20.92 -0.85 -2.04
C VAL A 183 21.15 -1.11 -0.56
N ILE A 184 20.08 -1.04 0.25
CA ILE A 184 20.13 -1.52 1.63
C ILE A 184 19.72 -2.98 1.61
N ASP A 185 20.66 -3.86 1.92
CA ASP A 185 20.48 -5.31 1.87
C ASP A 185 21.04 -5.96 3.15
N PRO A 186 20.18 -6.27 4.14
CA PRO A 186 20.58 -7.00 5.33
C PRO A 186 20.75 -8.50 5.10
N GLY A 187 20.39 -9.06 3.94
CA GLY A 187 20.29 -10.49 3.69
C GLY A 187 19.09 -11.17 4.37
N PRO A 188 18.87 -12.48 4.13
CA PRO A 188 17.76 -13.22 4.71
C PRO A 188 17.88 -13.39 6.23
N ARG A 189 16.74 -13.48 6.92
CA ARG A 189 16.65 -13.90 8.33
C ARG A 189 15.67 -15.07 8.43
N SER A 190 15.98 -16.01 9.31
CA SER A 190 15.12 -17.14 9.61
C SER A 190 14.82 -17.26 11.10
N ILE A 191 13.61 -17.71 11.42
CA ILE A 191 13.11 -17.88 12.78
C ILE A 191 12.32 -19.19 12.89
N SER A 192 12.64 -19.99 13.91
CA SER A 192 11.91 -21.21 14.24
C SER A 192 10.72 -20.90 15.13
N ALA A 193 9.53 -21.30 14.69
CA ALA A 193 8.31 -21.14 15.48
C ALA A 193 8.37 -21.91 16.82
N PHE A 194 9.08 -23.03 16.90
CA PHE A 194 9.21 -23.82 18.12
C PHE A 194 10.38 -23.36 19.00
N HIS A 195 11.58 -23.20 18.43
CA HIS A 195 12.82 -22.94 19.19
C HIS A 195 13.07 -21.46 19.50
N ASP A 196 12.44 -20.55 18.76
CA ASP A 196 12.65 -19.10 18.88
C ASP A 196 11.41 -18.34 19.39
N GLN A 197 10.48 -19.02 20.06
CA GLN A 197 9.35 -18.37 20.75
C GLN A 197 9.84 -17.22 21.65
N GLY A 198 9.20 -16.06 21.52
CA GLY A 198 9.54 -14.85 22.27
C GLY A 198 10.85 -14.16 21.84
N LYS A 199 11.57 -14.67 20.83
CA LYS A 199 12.76 -14.00 20.29
C LYS A 199 12.41 -13.10 19.11
N THR A 200 13.29 -12.13 18.88
CA THR A 200 13.22 -11.21 17.74
C THR A 200 14.45 -11.43 16.86
N LYS A 201 14.26 -11.40 15.53
CA LYS A 201 15.35 -11.41 14.55
C LYS A 201 15.30 -10.15 13.71
N ALA A 202 16.26 -9.24 13.91
CA ALA A 202 16.29 -7.97 13.20
C ALA A 202 16.91 -8.12 11.80
N PHE A 203 16.35 -7.43 10.81
CA PHE A 203 17.00 -7.18 9.52
C PHE A 203 18.03 -6.07 9.69
N SER A 204 19.03 -6.32 10.53
CA SER A 204 20.03 -5.32 10.92
C SER A 204 21.41 -5.69 10.42
N LYS A 205 22.27 -4.68 10.37
CA LYS A 205 23.70 -4.83 10.06
C LYS A 205 24.42 -5.84 10.97
N ARG A 206 23.96 -5.99 12.21
CA ARG A 206 24.64 -6.80 13.25
C ARG A 206 24.09 -8.21 13.39
N GLU A 207 22.81 -8.42 13.07
CA GLU A 207 22.23 -9.77 13.05
C GLU A 207 22.78 -10.49 11.82
N ARG A 208 23.36 -11.68 12.01
CA ARG A 208 23.93 -12.49 10.93
C ARG A 208 22.83 -13.05 10.03
N ALA A 209 23.01 -12.96 8.71
CA ALA A 209 22.09 -13.55 7.76
C ALA A 209 21.98 -15.08 7.89
N CYS A 210 20.77 -15.60 7.72
CA CYS A 210 20.48 -17.03 7.75
C CYS A 210 19.23 -17.39 6.95
N PHE A 211 19.20 -18.61 6.41
CA PHE A 211 18.08 -19.16 5.64
C PHE A 211 17.72 -20.56 6.16
N ALA A 212 16.50 -21.02 5.92
CA ALA A 212 16.10 -22.40 6.18
C ALA A 212 16.39 -23.27 4.95
N ASP A 213 17.04 -24.42 5.14
CA ASP A 213 17.10 -25.45 4.11
C ASP A 213 15.76 -26.19 3.97
N GLY A 214 15.57 -26.98 2.90
CA GLY A 214 14.33 -27.72 2.66
C GLY A 214 14.01 -28.79 3.71
N LYS A 215 14.91 -29.06 4.67
CA LYS A 215 14.70 -29.96 5.82
C LYS A 215 14.30 -29.21 7.09
N GLY A 216 14.24 -27.88 7.06
CA GLY A 216 13.92 -27.04 8.20
C GLY A 216 15.11 -26.75 9.11
N ASN A 217 16.36 -26.92 8.66
CA ASN A 217 17.52 -26.47 9.44
C ASN A 217 17.88 -25.03 9.07
N ILE A 218 18.13 -24.20 10.07
CA ILE A 218 18.60 -22.83 9.87
C ILE A 218 20.12 -22.86 9.60
N GLN A 219 20.52 -22.37 8.43
CA GLN A 219 21.91 -22.25 7.99
C GLN A 219 22.34 -20.79 8.05
N PHE A 220 23.49 -20.52 8.69
CA PHE A 220 24.06 -19.18 8.75
C PHE A 220 24.97 -18.89 7.57
N LEU A 221 24.89 -17.67 7.07
CA LEU A 221 25.59 -17.22 5.87
C LEU A 221 26.74 -16.27 6.21
N ASP A 222 27.70 -16.18 5.31
CA ASP A 222 28.62 -15.03 5.20
C ASP A 222 28.07 -14.12 4.08
N TYR A 223 26.95 -13.48 4.37
CA TYR A 223 26.22 -12.68 3.39
C TYR A 223 26.82 -11.27 3.32
N PRO A 224 27.00 -10.69 2.11
CA PRO A 224 27.50 -9.32 1.95
C PRO A 224 26.40 -8.33 2.32
N GLN A 225 26.26 -8.07 3.63
CA GLN A 225 25.27 -7.13 4.15
C GLN A 225 25.70 -5.68 3.88
N HIS A 226 24.78 -4.85 3.40
CA HIS A 226 25.07 -3.46 3.04
C HIS A 226 24.06 -2.49 3.66
N PHE A 227 24.57 -1.48 4.35
CA PHE A 227 23.84 -0.34 4.88
C PHE A 227 24.45 0.98 4.42
N PRO A 228 23.72 2.11 4.47
CA PRO A 228 24.24 3.39 3.98
C PRO A 228 25.59 3.81 4.57
N ASP A 229 25.83 3.50 5.85
CA ASP A 229 27.08 3.87 6.54
C ASP A 229 28.29 2.99 6.16
N ASP A 230 28.09 1.90 5.41
CA ASP A 230 29.18 1.07 4.88
C ASP A 230 29.88 1.72 3.67
N ALA A 231 29.09 2.37 2.81
CA ALA A 231 29.58 2.99 1.58
C ALA A 231 29.81 4.51 1.69
N HIS A 232 29.12 5.16 2.63
CA HIS A 232 29.08 6.62 2.74
C HIS A 232 29.64 7.10 4.09
N PRO A 233 30.87 7.64 4.13
CA PRO A 233 31.51 8.05 5.39
C PRO A 233 30.86 9.28 6.02
N TYR A 234 30.06 10.03 5.26
CA TYR A 234 29.40 11.24 5.73
C TYR A 234 27.91 11.17 5.41
N LEU A 235 27.08 10.99 6.44
CA LEU A 235 25.63 10.92 6.33
C LEU A 235 24.96 12.01 7.18
N GLU A 236 23.89 12.57 6.67
CA GLU A 236 22.93 13.37 7.42
C GLU A 236 21.78 12.47 7.88
N GLN A 237 21.59 12.33 9.18
CA GLN A 237 20.67 11.35 9.78
C GLN A 237 19.73 12.02 10.80
N PRO A 238 18.81 12.89 10.34
CA PRO A 238 18.01 13.75 11.20
C PRO A 238 17.04 12.98 12.11
N LEU A 239 16.73 11.73 11.75
CA LEU A 239 15.85 10.83 12.51
C LEU A 239 16.62 9.67 13.16
N GLY A 240 17.96 9.71 13.14
CA GLY A 240 18.81 8.60 13.56
C GLY A 240 19.28 7.72 12.40
N PRO A 241 20.23 6.79 12.66
CA PRO A 241 20.82 5.96 11.62
C PRO A 241 19.83 4.92 11.10
N ILE A 242 19.89 4.64 9.78
CA ILE A 242 19.25 3.47 9.20
C ILE A 242 20.12 2.26 9.53
N ALA A 243 19.83 1.59 10.65
CA ALA A 243 20.57 0.41 11.12
C ALA A 243 19.81 -0.91 10.93
N SER A 244 18.53 -0.82 10.51
CA SER A 244 17.67 -1.97 10.25
C SER A 244 16.55 -1.64 9.28
N LEU A 245 16.06 -2.65 8.55
CA LEU A 245 14.83 -2.59 7.75
C LEU A 245 13.61 -3.21 8.45
N GLY A 246 13.72 -3.51 9.76
CA GLY A 246 12.66 -4.09 10.57
C GLY A 246 13.05 -5.40 11.25
N GLU A 247 12.07 -6.25 11.55
CA GLU A 247 12.31 -7.47 12.34
C GLU A 247 11.25 -8.57 12.11
N LEU A 248 11.64 -9.80 12.48
CA LEU A 248 10.80 -10.99 12.54
C LEU A 248 10.48 -11.34 13.99
N ARG A 249 9.24 -11.78 14.22
CA ARG A 249 8.82 -12.51 15.43
C ARG A 249 7.86 -13.64 15.04
N VAL A 250 7.64 -14.55 15.96
CA VAL A 250 6.57 -15.56 15.86
C VAL A 250 5.58 -15.37 17.00
N ASP A 251 4.30 -15.58 16.71
CA ASP A 251 3.28 -15.64 17.77
C ASP A 251 3.22 -17.03 18.43
N ALA A 252 2.38 -17.16 19.46
CA ALA A 252 2.24 -18.40 20.22
C ALA A 252 1.73 -19.59 19.40
N GLN A 253 1.13 -19.36 18.23
CA GLN A 253 0.67 -20.41 17.32
C GLN A 253 1.71 -20.76 16.24
N GLY A 254 2.81 -20.01 16.18
CA GLY A 254 3.87 -20.18 15.19
C GLY A 254 3.63 -19.39 13.90
N ARG A 255 2.68 -18.45 13.90
CA ARG A 255 2.47 -17.53 12.78
C ARG A 255 3.58 -16.49 12.77
N LEU A 256 3.98 -16.04 11.59
CA LEU A 256 5.03 -15.03 11.45
C LEU A 256 4.45 -13.63 11.60
N LEU A 257 5.19 -12.76 12.29
CA LEU A 257 4.98 -11.32 12.35
C LEU A 257 6.22 -10.62 11.77
N VAL A 258 6.00 -9.74 10.79
CA VAL A 258 7.07 -8.92 10.19
C VAL A 258 6.74 -7.45 10.36
N THR A 259 7.60 -6.68 11.02
CA THR A 259 7.46 -5.21 11.09
C THR A 259 8.44 -4.52 10.16
N GLY A 260 8.10 -3.31 9.73
CA GLY A 260 8.99 -2.41 9.00
C GLY A 260 10.08 -1.77 9.87
N GLY A 261 10.82 -0.85 9.24
CA GLY A 261 11.76 0.05 9.90
C GLY A 261 11.10 1.07 10.84
N PHE A 262 11.88 2.07 11.25
CA PHE A 262 11.53 3.06 12.25
C PHE A 262 11.11 4.42 11.67
N GLY A 263 11.03 4.53 10.34
CA GLY A 263 10.77 5.77 9.63
C GLY A 263 12.03 6.65 9.56
N HIS A 264 13.22 6.05 9.62
CA HIS A 264 14.49 6.77 9.52
C HIS A 264 14.82 7.13 8.07
N THR A 265 15.63 8.16 7.90
CA THR A 265 16.10 8.66 6.60
C THR A 265 17.57 9.08 6.71
N ALA A 266 18.34 8.91 5.63
CA ALA A 266 19.75 9.27 5.60
C ALA A 266 20.14 9.93 4.27
N GLY A 267 20.68 11.16 4.31
CA GLY A 267 21.18 11.88 3.15
C GLY A 267 22.70 11.76 3.01
N VAL A 268 23.20 11.41 1.82
CA VAL A 268 24.64 11.32 1.56
C VAL A 268 25.26 12.72 1.46
N LYS A 269 26.34 12.96 2.21
CA LYS A 269 27.14 14.19 2.13
C LYS A 269 28.41 13.93 1.32
N LEU A 270 28.79 14.88 0.48
CA LEU A 270 30.02 14.80 -0.33
C LEU A 270 31.30 15.03 0.48
N SER A 271 31.19 15.63 1.67
CA SER A 271 32.31 15.86 2.59
C SER A 271 31.83 15.98 4.03
N ALA A 272 32.75 15.91 4.99
CA ALA A 272 32.46 16.00 6.42
C ALA A 272 31.71 17.29 6.82
N THR A 273 32.02 18.41 6.14
CA THR A 273 31.41 19.73 6.37
C THR A 273 30.38 20.11 5.32
N GLY A 274 30.11 19.24 4.34
CA GLY A 274 29.13 19.47 3.29
C GLY A 274 27.70 19.31 3.78
N LEU A 275 26.74 19.79 2.99
CA LEU A 275 25.32 19.51 3.19
C LEU A 275 24.91 18.32 2.31
N PRO A 276 23.89 17.53 2.71
CA PRO A 276 23.28 16.57 1.80
C PRO A 276 22.56 17.32 0.66
N PRO A 277 22.20 16.62 -0.44
CA PRO A 277 21.28 17.18 -1.43
C PRO A 277 20.00 17.73 -0.77
N SER A 278 19.49 18.84 -1.31
CA SER A 278 18.24 19.42 -0.81
C SER A 278 17.07 18.46 -0.99
N LEU A 279 16.15 18.44 -0.01
CA LEU A 279 14.85 17.75 -0.10
C LEU A 279 13.81 18.66 -0.79
N ALA A 280 14.15 19.19 -1.96
CA ALA A 280 13.32 20.16 -2.68
C ALA A 280 12.27 19.51 -3.62
N ASN A 281 12.33 18.20 -3.84
CA ASN A 281 11.35 17.50 -4.68
C ASN A 281 10.35 16.74 -3.80
N SER A 282 9.09 16.69 -4.25
CA SER A 282 8.05 15.91 -3.55
C SER A 282 8.33 14.42 -3.55
N THR A 283 8.92 13.86 -4.59
CA THR A 283 9.00 12.39 -4.78
C THR A 283 10.41 11.89 -5.10
N GLU A 284 11.26 12.72 -5.70
CA GLU A 284 12.55 12.32 -6.27
C GLU A 284 13.71 13.12 -5.66
N ASN A 285 14.20 12.68 -4.51
CA ASN A 285 15.36 13.28 -3.84
C ASN A 285 16.54 12.30 -3.83
N GLY A 286 17.27 12.23 -4.94
CA GLY A 286 18.43 11.36 -5.09
C GLY A 286 19.45 11.48 -3.94
N LEU A 287 20.09 10.37 -3.61
CA LEU A 287 21.05 10.22 -2.50
C LEU A 287 20.49 10.44 -1.08
N TRP A 288 19.17 10.46 -0.94
CA TRP A 288 18.52 10.18 0.34
C TRP A 288 18.03 8.74 0.36
N PHE A 289 18.24 8.05 1.48
CA PHE A 289 17.71 6.73 1.79
C PHE A 289 16.53 6.84 2.75
N ASP A 290 15.65 5.84 2.75
CA ASP A 290 14.72 5.57 3.85
C ASP A 290 14.79 4.08 4.23
N ASP A 291 14.09 3.71 5.31
CA ASP A 291 14.09 2.35 5.87
C ASP A 291 12.82 1.54 5.54
N THR A 292 12.09 1.95 4.51
CA THR A 292 11.07 1.09 3.89
C THR A 292 11.74 -0.03 3.09
N SER A 293 11.02 -1.12 2.82
CA SER A 293 11.58 -2.29 2.16
C SER A 293 10.50 -3.24 1.65
N ASP A 294 10.88 -4.19 0.81
CA ASP A 294 10.00 -5.30 0.45
C ASP A 294 10.81 -6.57 0.18
N GLY A 295 10.16 -7.73 0.21
CA GLY A 295 10.81 -8.98 -0.15
C GLY A 295 10.00 -10.25 0.13
N PRO A 296 10.53 -11.41 -0.27
CA PRO A 296 9.84 -12.68 -0.14
C PRO A 296 9.75 -13.18 1.30
N VAL A 297 8.65 -13.89 1.58
CA VAL A 297 8.35 -14.60 2.83
C VAL A 297 8.13 -16.08 2.49
N ASN A 298 9.04 -16.93 2.95
CA ASN A 298 9.02 -18.38 2.70
C ASN A 298 8.90 -19.16 4.00
N ALA A 299 8.35 -20.36 3.94
CA ALA A 299 8.20 -21.23 5.11
C ALA A 299 8.47 -22.69 4.78
N VAL A 300 9.14 -23.37 5.72
CA VAL A 300 9.29 -24.82 5.74
C VAL A 300 8.54 -25.34 6.96
N VAL A 301 7.52 -26.18 6.72
CA VAL A 301 6.78 -26.86 7.79
C VAL A 301 7.46 -28.19 8.09
N VAL A 302 7.86 -28.38 9.34
CA VAL A 302 8.52 -29.61 9.82
C VAL A 302 7.47 -30.46 10.53
N PHE A 303 7.25 -31.66 10.01
CA PHE A 303 6.39 -32.69 10.58
C PHE A 303 7.21 -33.72 11.38
N ASP A 304 6.54 -34.64 12.04
CA ASP A 304 7.14 -35.79 12.71
C ASP A 304 7.81 -36.80 11.77
N ASP A 305 7.45 -36.80 10.48
CA ASP A 305 7.95 -37.75 9.48
C ASP A 305 8.70 -37.12 8.29
N GLY A 306 8.96 -35.80 8.34
CA GLY A 306 9.65 -35.07 7.27
C GLY A 306 9.28 -33.59 7.23
N SER A 307 9.62 -32.89 6.14
CA SER A 307 9.34 -31.47 5.95
C SER A 307 8.63 -31.20 4.61
N CYS A 308 8.00 -30.04 4.50
CA CYS A 308 7.40 -29.54 3.26
C CYS A 308 7.57 -28.02 3.18
N GLU A 309 7.99 -27.52 2.02
CA GLU A 309 7.94 -26.10 1.70
C GLU A 309 6.50 -25.66 1.43
N ALA A 310 6.12 -24.48 1.91
CA ALA A 310 4.89 -23.82 1.52
C ALA A 310 5.12 -22.88 0.33
N HIS A 311 4.11 -22.66 -0.50
CA HIS A 311 4.15 -21.58 -1.49
C HIS A 311 4.24 -20.24 -0.75
N GLY A 312 5.35 -19.53 -0.99
CA GLY A 312 5.69 -18.29 -0.32
C GLY A 312 4.78 -17.11 -0.66
N ALA A 313 5.03 -16.01 0.04
CA ALA A 313 4.34 -14.73 -0.07
C ALA A 313 5.36 -13.59 -0.20
N TRP A 314 4.87 -12.35 -0.14
CA TRP A 314 5.68 -11.15 -0.17
C TRP A 314 5.27 -10.20 0.95
N VAL A 315 6.23 -9.52 1.57
CA VAL A 315 5.99 -8.42 2.50
C VAL A 315 6.43 -7.10 1.86
N VAL A 316 5.65 -6.05 2.07
CA VAL A 316 5.97 -4.68 1.68
C VAL A 316 5.86 -3.81 2.92
N THR A 317 6.83 -2.93 3.13
CA THR A 317 6.81 -1.94 4.19
C THR A 317 6.57 -0.56 3.60
N GLY A 318 5.50 0.10 4.03
CA GLY A 318 5.17 1.48 3.65
C GLY A 318 5.23 2.45 4.83
N ASP A 319 4.77 3.66 4.57
CA ASP A 319 4.44 4.69 5.55
C ASP A 319 3.28 4.26 6.49
N PRO A 320 3.02 4.99 7.60
CA PRO A 320 1.90 4.69 8.49
C PRO A 320 0.53 4.84 7.82
N GLY A 321 -0.43 4.00 8.22
CA GLY A 321 -1.80 4.02 7.70
C GLY A 321 -2.65 4.94 8.55
N TYR A 322 -2.67 6.23 8.21
CA TYR A 322 -3.29 7.26 9.05
C TYR A 322 -4.82 7.29 9.02
N ALA A 323 -5.47 6.54 8.14
CA ALA A 323 -6.93 6.41 8.14
C ALA A 323 -7.35 4.96 7.77
N PRO A 324 -7.03 3.98 8.62
CA PRO A 324 -7.03 2.56 8.25
C PRO A 324 -8.41 2.01 7.86
N GLN A 325 -9.50 2.67 8.25
CA GLN A 325 -10.87 2.28 7.90
C GLN A 325 -11.46 3.05 6.71
N ILE A 326 -10.79 4.12 6.24
CA ILE A 326 -11.26 4.87 5.06
C ILE A 326 -10.79 4.13 3.82
N ARG A 327 -11.74 3.53 3.09
CA ARG A 327 -11.44 2.75 1.89
C ARG A 327 -11.18 3.65 0.68
N ASN A 328 -10.16 3.34 -0.12
CA ASN A 328 -9.99 3.90 -1.46
C ASN A 328 -11.12 3.47 -2.39
N VAL A 329 -11.55 4.37 -3.28
CA VAL A 329 -12.51 4.03 -4.35
C VAL A 329 -11.91 3.00 -5.30
N VAL A 330 -10.62 3.14 -5.60
CA VAL A 330 -9.79 2.13 -6.26
C VAL A 330 -8.69 1.76 -5.28
N SER A 331 -8.72 0.55 -4.73
CA SER A 331 -7.68 0.00 -3.87
C SER A 331 -6.63 -0.78 -4.68
N ALA A 332 -5.50 -1.13 -4.06
CA ALA A 332 -4.52 -2.00 -4.73
C ALA A 332 -5.15 -3.33 -5.15
N TRP A 333 -6.08 -3.86 -4.35
CA TRP A 333 -6.88 -5.03 -4.71
C TRP A 333 -7.60 -4.83 -6.04
N ASP A 334 -8.31 -3.71 -6.22
CA ASP A 334 -9.13 -3.48 -7.40
C ASP A 334 -8.28 -3.45 -8.69
N ASP A 335 -7.10 -2.81 -8.63
CA ASP A 335 -6.14 -2.75 -9.74
C ASP A 335 -5.53 -4.13 -10.06
N ILE A 336 -5.13 -4.88 -9.03
CA ILE A 336 -4.53 -6.21 -9.17
C ILE A 336 -5.58 -7.20 -9.70
N PHE A 337 -6.76 -7.24 -9.08
CA PHE A 337 -7.86 -8.11 -9.47
C PHE A 337 -8.27 -7.85 -10.93
N ASP A 338 -8.45 -6.59 -11.32
CA ASP A 338 -8.82 -6.23 -12.69
C ASP A 338 -7.77 -6.70 -13.71
N MET A 339 -6.47 -6.51 -13.43
CA MET A 339 -5.40 -7.03 -14.28
C MET A 339 -5.44 -8.57 -14.35
N TRP A 340 -5.57 -9.26 -13.21
CA TRP A 340 -5.60 -10.72 -13.17
C TRP A 340 -6.80 -11.30 -13.93
N VAL A 341 -7.97 -10.67 -13.85
CA VAL A 341 -9.17 -11.05 -14.61
C VAL A 341 -8.94 -10.90 -16.11
N ARG A 342 -8.38 -9.76 -16.55
CA ARG A 342 -8.26 -9.44 -17.97
C ARG A 342 -7.07 -10.11 -18.66
N GLU A 343 -5.96 -10.29 -17.96
CA GLU A 343 -4.67 -10.66 -18.56
C GLU A 343 -4.13 -12.02 -18.12
N LEU A 344 -4.64 -12.57 -17.01
CA LEU A 344 -4.20 -13.85 -16.41
C LEU A 344 -5.33 -14.87 -16.23
N ASP A 345 -6.46 -14.66 -16.92
CA ASP A 345 -7.60 -15.59 -16.97
C ASP A 345 -8.06 -16.05 -15.58
N LEU A 346 -8.10 -15.12 -14.60
CA LEU A 346 -8.45 -15.46 -13.21
C LEU A 346 -9.88 -16.00 -13.11
N MET A 347 -10.83 -15.34 -13.76
CA MET A 347 -12.26 -15.66 -13.71
C MET A 347 -12.86 -15.69 -15.13
N PRO A 348 -12.76 -16.82 -15.86
CA PRO A 348 -13.29 -16.94 -17.22
C PRO A 348 -14.81 -16.71 -17.33
N SER A 349 -15.54 -16.90 -16.23
CA SER A 349 -16.97 -16.61 -16.12
C SER A 349 -17.28 -15.11 -16.07
N LEU A 350 -16.32 -14.28 -15.64
CA LEU A 350 -16.44 -12.82 -15.60
C LEU A 350 -15.93 -12.19 -16.90
N TYR A 351 -14.76 -12.61 -17.38
CA TYR A 351 -14.10 -12.04 -18.55
C TYR A 351 -13.53 -13.13 -19.45
N ARG A 352 -13.90 -13.12 -20.73
CA ARG A 352 -13.41 -14.07 -21.74
C ARG A 352 -13.45 -13.42 -23.12
N GLY A 353 -12.50 -13.80 -23.99
CA GLY A 353 -12.52 -13.32 -25.38
C GLY A 353 -12.34 -11.81 -25.51
N ASN A 354 -11.60 -11.20 -24.56
CA ASN A 354 -11.35 -9.76 -24.48
C ASN A 354 -12.62 -8.91 -24.21
N ALA A 355 -13.61 -9.46 -23.51
CA ALA A 355 -14.81 -8.76 -23.08
C ALA A 355 -15.33 -9.30 -21.73
N PHE A 356 -16.08 -8.47 -21.00
CA PHE A 356 -16.85 -8.91 -19.84
C PHE A 356 -18.13 -9.63 -20.28
N ASN A 357 -18.51 -10.69 -19.56
CA ASN A 357 -19.66 -11.53 -19.90
C ASN A 357 -20.98 -10.89 -19.43
N HIS A 358 -21.44 -9.86 -20.14
CA HIS A 358 -22.71 -9.19 -19.88
C HIS A 358 -23.90 -10.16 -19.97
N GLY A 359 -24.84 -10.05 -19.02
CA GLY A 359 -26.07 -10.84 -19.00
C GLY A 359 -25.91 -12.28 -18.50
N GLU A 360 -24.68 -12.81 -18.45
CA GLU A 360 -24.38 -14.13 -17.91
C GLU A 360 -23.78 -14.04 -16.50
N TYR A 361 -22.81 -13.14 -16.29
CA TYR A 361 -22.21 -12.93 -14.98
C TYR A 361 -23.07 -12.01 -14.11
N GLN A 362 -23.33 -12.43 -12.88
CA GLN A 362 -24.00 -11.63 -11.86
C GLN A 362 -23.01 -11.35 -10.72
N PRO A 363 -22.53 -10.09 -10.57
CA PRO A 363 -21.68 -9.75 -9.44
C PRO A 363 -22.44 -9.90 -8.12
N CYS A 364 -21.72 -10.29 -7.07
CA CYS A 364 -22.23 -10.26 -5.70
C CYS A 364 -22.30 -8.81 -5.22
N PHE A 365 -23.48 -8.34 -4.85
CA PHE A 365 -23.68 -6.97 -4.35
C PHE A 365 -22.76 -6.68 -3.17
N ARG A 366 -22.73 -7.57 -2.16
CA ARG A 366 -21.99 -7.32 -0.90
C ARG A 366 -20.48 -7.23 -1.11
N HIS A 367 -19.90 -8.04 -2.00
CA HIS A 367 -18.44 -8.14 -2.15
C HIS A 367 -17.88 -7.39 -3.37
N GLN A 368 -18.69 -7.09 -4.39
CA GLN A 368 -18.20 -6.50 -5.64
C GLN A 368 -18.82 -5.15 -5.98
N VAL A 369 -19.98 -4.80 -5.39
CA VAL A 369 -20.67 -3.53 -5.67
C VAL A 369 -20.62 -2.59 -4.45
N GLN A 370 -21.09 -3.06 -3.30
CA GLN A 370 -21.18 -2.30 -2.06
C GLN A 370 -19.85 -1.67 -1.62
N PRO A 371 -18.68 -2.32 -1.76
CA PRO A 371 -17.40 -1.70 -1.40
C PRO A 371 -17.13 -0.39 -2.16
N ILE A 372 -17.61 -0.25 -3.41
CA ILE A 372 -17.45 0.97 -4.22
C ILE A 372 -18.27 2.12 -3.61
N PHE A 373 -19.52 1.84 -3.22
CA PHE A 373 -20.39 2.83 -2.58
C PHE A 373 -19.92 3.20 -1.17
N ARG A 374 -19.43 2.23 -0.40
CA ARG A 374 -18.82 2.47 0.91
C ARG A 374 -17.57 3.33 0.80
N ALA A 375 -16.69 3.04 -0.15
CA ALA A 375 -15.53 3.87 -0.42
C ALA A 375 -15.94 5.31 -0.72
N ALA A 376 -16.88 5.52 -1.65
CA ALA A 376 -17.39 6.84 -1.99
C ALA A 376 -17.88 7.60 -0.75
N MET A 377 -18.71 6.97 0.09
CA MET A 377 -19.19 7.57 1.34
C MET A 377 -18.03 7.95 2.28
N LEU A 378 -17.08 7.04 2.51
CA LEU A 378 -16.02 7.21 3.50
C LEU A 378 -15.01 8.32 3.14
N GLN A 379 -14.82 8.64 1.85
CA GLN A 379 -13.92 9.72 1.41
C GLN A 379 -14.24 11.07 2.05
N ARG A 380 -15.50 11.33 2.45
CA ARG A 380 -15.91 12.58 3.12
C ARG A 380 -15.15 12.86 4.42
N TRP A 381 -14.57 11.83 5.06
CA TRP A 381 -13.91 11.94 6.36
C TRP A 381 -12.43 12.32 6.28
N GLY A 382 -11.85 12.30 5.07
CA GLY A 382 -10.49 12.79 4.78
C GLY A 382 -10.47 13.99 3.84
N THR A 383 -11.64 14.54 3.50
CA THR A 383 -11.84 15.63 2.52
C THR A 383 -12.74 16.72 3.09
N ASN A 384 -12.80 17.87 2.41
CA ASN A 384 -13.72 18.95 2.73
C ASN A 384 -14.78 19.10 1.63
N LEU A 385 -16.03 18.73 1.91
CA LEU A 385 -17.12 18.74 0.95
C LEU A 385 -18.28 19.62 1.45
N PRO A 386 -18.99 20.36 0.58
CA PRO A 386 -20.21 21.07 0.96
C PRO A 386 -21.28 20.12 1.50
N ASN A 387 -22.11 20.59 2.44
CA ASN A 387 -23.13 19.76 3.11
C ASN A 387 -24.07 19.00 2.15
N HIS A 388 -24.45 19.60 1.02
CA HIS A 388 -25.30 18.91 0.05
C HIS A 388 -24.58 17.74 -0.64
N VAL A 389 -23.26 17.84 -0.85
CA VAL A 389 -22.42 16.75 -1.36
C VAL A 389 -22.23 15.68 -0.30
N VAL A 390 -22.00 16.08 0.96
CA VAL A 390 -21.94 15.16 2.11
C VAL A 390 -23.23 14.31 2.21
N ASN A 391 -24.40 14.94 2.09
CA ASN A 391 -25.69 14.23 2.07
C ASN A 391 -25.81 13.26 0.88
N ALA A 392 -25.29 13.62 -0.30
CA ALA A 392 -25.27 12.72 -1.45
C ALA A 392 -24.36 11.51 -1.21
N HIS A 393 -23.19 11.71 -0.60
CA HIS A 393 -22.29 10.63 -0.19
C HIS A 393 -22.93 9.69 0.84
N ASP A 394 -23.71 10.23 1.79
CA ASP A 394 -24.48 9.42 2.73
C ASP A 394 -25.56 8.60 2.02
N GLY A 395 -26.27 9.19 1.06
CA GLY A 395 -27.24 8.49 0.22
C GLY A 395 -26.61 7.34 -0.55
N VAL A 396 -25.44 7.55 -1.15
CA VAL A 396 -24.67 6.49 -1.84
C VAL A 396 -24.23 5.41 -0.86
N GLY A 397 -23.71 5.78 0.31
CA GLY A 397 -23.30 4.83 1.34
C GLY A 397 -24.44 4.00 1.94
N ALA A 398 -25.69 4.44 1.77
CA ALA A 398 -26.89 3.75 2.24
C ALA A 398 -27.49 2.78 1.21
N ILE A 399 -26.95 2.68 -0.01
CA ILE A 399 -27.44 1.77 -1.05
C ILE A 399 -27.38 0.32 -0.55
N GLN A 400 -28.50 -0.39 -0.71
CA GLN A 400 -28.71 -1.79 -0.37
C GLN A 400 -29.11 -2.60 -1.62
N PRO A 401 -29.11 -3.95 -1.57
CA PRO A 401 -29.62 -4.78 -2.67
C PRO A 401 -31.06 -4.43 -3.10
N THR A 402 -31.87 -3.89 -2.20
CA THR A 402 -33.27 -3.51 -2.46
C THR A 402 -33.44 -2.09 -2.97
N THR A 403 -32.37 -1.31 -3.06
CA THR A 403 -32.42 0.08 -3.54
C THR A 403 -32.71 0.10 -5.05
N ASP A 404 -33.69 0.89 -5.48
CA ASP A 404 -33.90 1.19 -6.90
C ASP A 404 -32.73 2.05 -7.42
N PRO A 405 -31.90 1.53 -8.36
CA PRO A 405 -30.76 2.27 -8.88
C PRO A 405 -31.16 3.61 -9.51
N GLY A 406 -32.27 3.66 -10.24
CA GLY A 406 -32.72 4.86 -10.96
C GLY A 406 -33.18 5.99 -10.03
N ALA A 407 -33.55 5.67 -8.79
CA ALA A 407 -33.96 6.66 -7.79
C ALA A 407 -32.77 7.41 -7.17
N ILE A 408 -31.58 6.80 -7.13
CA ILE A 408 -30.37 7.39 -6.52
C ILE A 408 -29.38 7.85 -7.59
N ILE A 409 -29.14 7.02 -8.61
CA ILE A 409 -28.25 7.29 -9.74
C ILE A 409 -29.09 7.16 -11.02
N GLN A 410 -29.69 8.26 -11.45
CA GLN A 410 -30.57 8.26 -12.63
C GLN A 410 -29.85 7.81 -13.91
N ASP A 411 -28.62 8.26 -14.10
CA ASP A 411 -27.81 7.97 -15.27
C ASP A 411 -26.38 7.67 -14.84
N LEU A 412 -26.07 6.37 -14.73
CA LEU A 412 -24.75 5.89 -14.31
C LEU A 412 -23.65 6.33 -15.28
N GLU A 413 -23.91 6.27 -16.59
CA GLU A 413 -22.93 6.57 -17.64
C GLU A 413 -22.60 8.06 -17.70
N LYS A 414 -23.53 8.93 -17.29
CA LYS A 414 -23.27 10.37 -17.11
C LYS A 414 -22.65 10.74 -15.76
N LEU A 415 -22.65 9.83 -14.78
CA LEU A 415 -22.10 10.08 -13.44
C LEU A 415 -20.69 9.52 -13.28
N ILE A 416 -20.45 8.29 -13.74
CA ILE A 416 -19.20 7.57 -13.55
C ILE A 416 -18.34 7.70 -14.80
N ARG A 417 -17.07 8.07 -14.62
CA ARG A 417 -16.12 8.16 -15.74
C ARG A 417 -15.86 6.77 -16.31
N ASN A 418 -16.18 6.58 -17.60
CA ASN A 418 -15.92 5.33 -18.31
C ASN A 418 -14.41 5.08 -18.42
N PRO A 419 -13.87 3.98 -17.86
CA PRO A 419 -12.45 3.64 -17.96
C PRO A 419 -11.98 3.31 -19.38
N GLU A 420 -12.91 3.11 -20.32
CA GLU A 420 -12.67 2.88 -21.75
C GLU A 420 -13.12 4.06 -22.62
N GLY A 421 -13.44 5.20 -22.02
CA GLY A 421 -13.80 6.42 -22.75
C GLY A 421 -12.66 6.96 -23.61
N SER A 422 -13.00 7.84 -24.56
CA SER A 422 -12.04 8.61 -25.33
C SER A 422 -11.14 9.48 -24.43
N PRO A 423 -9.91 9.84 -24.88
CA PRO A 423 -9.05 10.77 -24.16
C PRO A 423 -9.77 12.08 -23.78
N GLN A 424 -10.66 12.57 -24.64
CA GLN A 424 -11.48 13.74 -24.39
C GLN A 424 -12.42 13.51 -23.20
N GLU A 425 -13.15 12.40 -23.16
CA GLU A 425 -14.03 12.03 -22.03
C GLU A 425 -13.25 11.91 -20.72
N MET A 426 -12.04 11.34 -20.76
CA MET A 426 -11.15 11.24 -19.60
C MET A 426 -10.60 12.59 -19.12
N GLN A 427 -10.54 13.59 -20.00
CA GLN A 427 -10.06 14.95 -19.73
C GLN A 427 -11.19 15.97 -19.52
N THR A 428 -12.46 15.60 -19.70
CA THR A 428 -13.56 16.58 -19.54
C THR A 428 -13.71 17.06 -18.09
N GLY A 429 -13.90 18.37 -17.92
CA GLY A 429 -14.11 19.04 -16.62
C GLY A 429 -15.53 18.95 -16.04
N ARG A 430 -16.42 18.14 -16.62
CA ARG A 430 -17.70 17.81 -15.95
C ARG A 430 -17.37 16.94 -14.74
N PRO A 431 -17.98 17.16 -13.55
CA PRO A 431 -17.62 16.40 -12.35
C PRO A 431 -18.18 14.97 -12.44
N LEU A 432 -17.47 14.12 -13.19
CA LEU A 432 -17.65 12.68 -13.17
C LEU A 432 -16.89 12.08 -11.98
N MET A 433 -17.46 11.02 -11.43
CA MET A 433 -16.90 10.31 -10.29
C MET A 433 -15.96 9.18 -10.74
N PRO A 434 -14.93 8.85 -9.94
CA PRO A 434 -14.51 9.55 -8.72
C PRO A 434 -13.91 10.94 -9.02
N LEU A 435 -14.19 11.91 -8.16
CA LEU A 435 -13.66 13.27 -8.23
C LEU A 435 -12.27 13.34 -7.59
N SER A 436 -11.33 12.58 -8.14
CA SER A 436 -9.96 12.41 -7.65
C SER A 436 -8.96 12.52 -8.79
N LEU A 437 -7.72 12.90 -8.47
CA LEU A 437 -6.65 13.05 -9.45
C LEU A 437 -6.28 11.72 -10.12
N GLY A 438 -6.07 11.75 -11.44
CA GLY A 438 -5.81 10.56 -12.26
C GLY A 438 -4.34 10.16 -12.36
N ASP A 439 -4.11 8.98 -12.91
CA ASP A 439 -2.78 8.44 -13.23
C ASP A 439 -2.00 9.28 -14.25
N ALA A 440 -0.75 8.87 -14.50
CA ALA A 440 0.02 9.24 -15.69
C ALA A 440 -0.87 9.52 -16.92
N ARG A 441 -0.77 10.74 -17.46
CA ARG A 441 -1.49 11.21 -18.66
C ARG A 441 -3.03 11.29 -18.55
N LYS A 442 -3.60 11.08 -17.35
CA LYS A 442 -5.03 11.17 -17.07
C LYS A 442 -5.31 12.25 -16.04
N SER A 443 -6.12 13.25 -16.38
CA SER A 443 -6.48 14.33 -15.46
C SER A 443 -7.15 13.81 -14.18
N PHE A 444 -8.06 12.83 -14.34
CA PHE A 444 -8.88 12.31 -13.26
C PHE A 444 -8.86 10.78 -13.21
N LEU A 445 -9.10 10.26 -12.01
CA LEU A 445 -9.19 8.83 -11.76
C LEU A 445 -10.46 8.25 -12.41
N THR A 446 -10.37 6.99 -12.81
CA THR A 446 -11.51 6.14 -13.18
C THR A 446 -11.59 5.00 -12.17
N VAL A 447 -12.79 4.46 -11.92
CA VAL A 447 -12.89 3.10 -11.38
C VAL A 447 -12.20 2.11 -12.34
N THR A 448 -11.88 0.90 -11.87
CA THR A 448 -11.32 -0.13 -12.77
C THR A 448 -12.37 -0.62 -13.76
N ARG A 449 -11.94 -1.33 -14.82
CA ARG A 449 -12.89 -1.86 -15.81
C ARG A 449 -13.85 -2.86 -15.18
N SER A 450 -13.35 -3.72 -14.30
CA SER A 450 -14.15 -4.66 -13.52
C SER A 450 -15.15 -3.94 -12.61
N GLN A 451 -14.74 -2.91 -11.86
CA GLN A 451 -15.64 -2.11 -11.03
C GLN A 451 -16.72 -1.40 -11.86
N TYR A 452 -16.36 -0.84 -13.02
CA TYR A 452 -17.32 -0.21 -13.93
C TYR A 452 -18.37 -1.21 -14.43
N PHE A 453 -17.93 -2.40 -14.84
CA PHE A 453 -18.83 -3.50 -15.21
C PHE A 453 -19.77 -3.89 -14.06
N PHE A 454 -19.28 -3.99 -12.83
CA PHE A 454 -20.11 -4.30 -11.66
C PHE A 454 -21.18 -3.24 -11.39
N LEU A 455 -20.83 -1.95 -11.53
CA LEU A 455 -21.77 -0.85 -11.40
C LEU A 455 -22.85 -0.88 -12.50
N GLN A 456 -22.47 -1.21 -13.74
CA GLN A 456 -23.43 -1.38 -14.83
C GLN A 456 -24.39 -2.54 -14.58
N CYS A 457 -23.89 -3.69 -14.11
CA CYS A 457 -24.72 -4.82 -13.71
C CYS A 457 -25.67 -4.45 -12.57
N TRP A 458 -25.18 -3.76 -11.53
CA TRP A 458 -26.02 -3.26 -10.44
C TRP A 458 -27.13 -2.33 -10.94
N HIS A 459 -26.80 -1.35 -11.78
CA HIS A 459 -27.76 -0.38 -12.30
C HIS A 459 -28.85 -1.03 -13.15
N LYS A 460 -28.51 -2.10 -13.88
CA LYS A 460 -29.44 -2.96 -14.64
C LYS A 460 -30.15 -4.03 -13.79
N GLN A 461 -29.94 -4.05 -12.47
CA GLN A 461 -30.47 -5.07 -11.55
C GLN A 461 -30.04 -6.51 -11.91
N GLN A 462 -28.87 -6.68 -12.51
CA GLN A 462 -28.27 -7.95 -12.91
C GLN A 462 -27.18 -8.38 -11.91
N PHE A 463 -27.53 -8.59 -10.65
CA PHE A 463 -26.59 -8.94 -9.59
C PHE A 463 -27.22 -9.93 -8.59
N SER A 464 -26.41 -10.61 -7.80
CA SER A 464 -26.87 -11.43 -6.67
C SER A 464 -26.71 -10.68 -5.35
N ALA A 465 -27.68 -10.77 -4.44
CA ALA A 465 -27.54 -10.18 -3.11
C ALA A 465 -26.56 -11.00 -2.22
N GLU A 466 -26.54 -12.31 -2.43
CA GLU A 466 -25.74 -13.27 -1.69
C GLU A 466 -24.56 -13.78 -2.53
N ASP A 467 -23.50 -14.20 -1.85
CA ASP A 467 -22.30 -14.74 -2.49
C ASP A 467 -22.44 -16.25 -2.70
N ALA A 468 -22.63 -16.66 -3.96
CA ALA A 468 -22.68 -18.08 -4.34
C ALA A 468 -21.31 -18.75 -4.32
N MET A 469 -20.21 -17.97 -4.40
CA MET A 469 -18.84 -18.46 -4.49
C MET A 469 -17.94 -17.66 -3.52
N PRO A 470 -18.13 -17.84 -2.20
CA PRO A 470 -17.35 -17.12 -1.19
C PRO A 470 -15.85 -17.40 -1.27
N LEU A 471 -15.07 -16.38 -0.95
CA LEU A 471 -13.64 -16.50 -0.70
C LEU A 471 -13.38 -17.49 0.46
N SER A 472 -12.39 -18.37 0.29
CA SER A 472 -11.81 -19.15 1.37
C SER A 472 -11.12 -18.24 2.40
N VAL A 473 -10.80 -18.77 3.59
CA VAL A 473 -10.15 -17.98 4.65
C VAL A 473 -8.81 -17.38 4.22
N GLY A 474 -8.00 -18.09 3.41
CA GLY A 474 -6.76 -17.55 2.85
C GLY A 474 -7.01 -16.44 1.81
N GLU A 475 -7.97 -16.63 0.91
CA GLU A 475 -8.33 -15.61 -0.09
C GLU A 475 -8.93 -14.35 0.56
N LYS A 476 -9.64 -14.48 1.69
CA LYS A 476 -10.11 -13.32 2.47
C LYS A 476 -8.95 -12.50 3.03
N LEU A 477 -7.87 -13.15 3.45
CA LEU A 477 -6.67 -12.46 3.93
C LEU A 477 -5.93 -11.77 2.78
N ASP A 478 -5.83 -12.43 1.61
CA ASP A 478 -5.27 -11.82 0.39
C ASP A 478 -6.06 -10.57 0.00
N TYR A 479 -7.39 -10.66 0.01
CA TYR A 479 -8.29 -9.54 -0.27
C TYR A 479 -8.12 -8.42 0.75
N ALA A 480 -8.21 -8.73 2.04
CA ALA A 480 -8.14 -7.73 3.10
C ALA A 480 -6.82 -6.95 3.06
N ALA A 481 -5.69 -7.62 2.88
CA ALA A 481 -4.39 -6.96 2.84
C ALA A 481 -4.30 -5.90 1.73
N LEU A 482 -4.81 -6.22 0.54
CA LEU A 482 -4.71 -5.33 -0.63
C LEU A 482 -5.86 -4.30 -0.72
N ALA A 483 -7.03 -4.60 -0.16
CA ALA A 483 -8.17 -3.69 -0.10
C ALA A 483 -7.91 -2.49 0.83
N ASN A 484 -6.99 -2.64 1.78
CA ASN A 484 -6.55 -1.61 2.71
C ASN A 484 -5.46 -0.69 2.11
N CYS A 485 -4.98 -0.95 0.90
CA CYS A 485 -3.94 -0.17 0.24
C CYS A 485 -4.48 0.79 -0.81
N LEU A 486 -3.67 1.79 -1.12
CA LEU A 486 -3.94 2.69 -2.23
C LEU A 486 -3.95 1.92 -3.55
N GLY A 487 -5.02 2.06 -4.33
CA GLY A 487 -5.03 1.87 -5.77
C GLY A 487 -5.13 3.23 -6.45
N GLY A 488 -5.00 3.30 -7.78
CA GLY A 488 -4.80 4.54 -8.54
C GLY A 488 -5.30 5.88 -7.92
N ARG A 489 -4.59 7.00 -8.09
CA ARG A 489 -3.41 7.18 -8.96
C ARG A 489 -2.10 6.69 -8.35
N TYR A 490 -1.21 6.13 -9.16
CA TYR A 490 0.18 5.83 -8.81
C TYR A 490 1.09 6.94 -9.31
N SER A 491 1.34 7.93 -8.47
CA SER A 491 2.24 9.04 -8.77
C SER A 491 2.99 9.53 -7.51
N PRO A 492 3.87 8.69 -6.93
CA PRO A 492 4.17 7.30 -7.31
C PRO A 492 3.25 6.25 -6.66
N GLY A 493 2.53 6.60 -5.59
CA GLY A 493 1.72 5.67 -4.78
C GLY A 493 1.98 5.90 -3.29
N ILE A 494 1.60 4.94 -2.43
CA ILE A 494 1.85 5.00 -0.98
C ILE A 494 2.57 3.73 -0.51
N GLU A 495 1.89 2.59 -0.44
CA GLU A 495 2.51 1.31 -0.06
C GLU A 495 3.12 0.59 -1.26
N VAL A 496 2.42 0.67 -2.40
CA VAL A 496 2.80 0.06 -3.68
C VAL A 496 2.64 1.07 -4.82
N SER A 497 3.20 0.77 -5.99
CA SER A 497 3.15 1.62 -7.18
C SER A 497 2.52 0.90 -8.38
N PHE A 498 2.47 1.59 -9.53
CA PHE A 498 1.94 1.12 -10.81
C PHE A 498 2.40 -0.27 -11.28
N PRO A 499 3.58 -0.84 -10.91
CA PRO A 499 3.96 -2.17 -11.33
C PRO A 499 3.03 -3.29 -10.84
N VAL A 500 2.18 -3.04 -9.83
CA VAL A 500 1.16 -4.03 -9.41
C VAL A 500 0.16 -4.37 -10.53
N ARG A 501 0.06 -3.52 -11.55
CA ARG A 501 -0.76 -3.72 -12.76
C ARG A 501 -0.02 -4.44 -13.89
N ASP A 502 1.24 -4.86 -13.70
CA ASP A 502 1.98 -5.63 -14.70
C ASP A 502 1.87 -7.13 -14.43
N ARG A 503 1.38 -7.89 -15.41
CA ARG A 503 1.32 -9.35 -15.34
C ARG A 503 2.69 -10.02 -15.13
N ASN A 504 3.79 -9.40 -15.53
CA ASN A 504 5.13 -9.97 -15.38
C ASN A 504 5.66 -9.95 -13.94
N LEU A 505 5.03 -9.17 -13.07
CA LEU A 505 5.30 -9.18 -11.63
C LEU A 505 4.88 -10.51 -10.97
N TYR A 506 3.95 -11.25 -11.58
CA TYR A 506 3.27 -12.37 -10.96
C TYR A 506 3.61 -13.72 -11.60
N ILE A 507 3.38 -14.80 -10.84
CA ILE A 507 3.39 -16.16 -11.36
C ILE A 507 2.18 -16.34 -12.29
N GLN A 508 2.43 -16.36 -13.60
CA GLN A 508 1.35 -16.41 -14.60
C GLN A 508 0.72 -17.80 -14.72
N ASN A 509 1.50 -18.88 -14.56
CA ASN A 509 1.03 -20.26 -14.63
C ASN A 509 0.63 -20.82 -13.26
N TRP A 510 -0.07 -20.02 -12.46
CA TRP A 510 -0.39 -20.31 -11.06
C TRP A 510 -1.21 -21.59 -10.84
N ARG A 511 -2.08 -21.95 -11.80
CA ARG A 511 -2.86 -23.22 -11.78
C ARG A 511 -1.95 -24.43 -11.89
N GLU A 512 -1.04 -24.42 -12.87
CA GLU A 512 -0.08 -25.51 -13.08
C GLU A 512 0.88 -25.70 -11.91
N ARG A 513 1.14 -24.62 -11.15
CA ARG A 513 2.02 -24.64 -9.98
C ARG A 513 1.29 -24.92 -8.67
N ASP A 514 -0.04 -25.03 -8.67
CA ASP A 514 -0.88 -25.13 -7.47
C ASP A 514 -0.61 -24.02 -6.42
N CYS A 515 -0.04 -22.87 -6.81
CA CYS A 515 0.37 -21.84 -5.84
C CYS A 515 -0.75 -20.86 -5.45
N GLY A 516 -1.87 -20.90 -6.19
CA GLY A 516 -2.95 -19.93 -6.07
C GLY A 516 -2.64 -18.58 -6.75
N PRO A 517 -3.65 -17.72 -6.91
CA PRO A 517 -3.49 -16.43 -7.57
C PRO A 517 -2.71 -15.41 -6.71
N PHE A 518 -2.41 -14.27 -7.31
CA PHE A 518 -1.77 -13.09 -6.69
C PHE A 518 -0.35 -13.29 -6.15
N ARG A 519 0.33 -14.38 -6.53
CA ARG A 519 1.71 -14.68 -6.11
C ARG A 519 2.74 -13.92 -6.95
N ILE A 520 3.69 -13.26 -6.28
CA ILE A 520 4.84 -12.59 -6.91
C ILE A 520 5.75 -13.64 -7.56
N ASN A 521 6.28 -13.33 -8.75
CA ASN A 521 7.25 -14.16 -9.48
C ASN A 521 8.65 -14.05 -8.84
N GLN A 522 8.78 -14.51 -7.60
CA GLN A 522 10.00 -14.40 -6.80
C GLN A 522 11.22 -15.02 -7.52
N ALA A 523 12.35 -14.32 -7.47
CA ALA A 523 13.66 -14.82 -7.87
C ALA A 523 14.18 -15.91 -6.91
N ARG A 524 14.68 -17.01 -7.48
CA ARG A 524 15.30 -18.09 -6.70
C ARG A 524 16.76 -17.73 -6.42
N ILE A 525 17.06 -17.43 -5.16
CA ILE A 525 18.43 -17.16 -4.69
C ILE A 525 19.01 -18.46 -4.12
N ASP A 526 20.17 -18.88 -4.62
CA ASP A 526 20.90 -20.04 -4.09
C ASP A 526 21.79 -19.61 -2.91
N TYR A 527 21.19 -19.49 -1.73
CA TYR A 527 21.90 -19.07 -0.52
C TYR A 527 23.06 -20.00 -0.12
N ALA A 528 23.04 -21.26 -0.56
CA ALA A 528 24.10 -22.21 -0.24
C ALA A 528 25.43 -21.91 -0.97
N ASN A 529 25.37 -21.14 -2.06
CA ASN A 529 26.51 -20.88 -2.95
C ASN A 529 26.69 -19.38 -3.23
N ILE A 530 26.56 -18.53 -2.20
CA ILE A 530 26.81 -17.09 -2.33
C ILE A 530 28.31 -16.76 -2.32
N ASP A 531 28.70 -15.76 -3.09
CA ASP A 531 30.02 -15.14 -3.02
C ASP A 531 29.95 -13.92 -2.09
N SER A 532 30.69 -13.95 -0.97
CA SER A 532 30.71 -12.87 0.01
C SER A 532 31.40 -11.58 -0.48
N GLY A 533 32.12 -11.65 -1.61
CA GLY A 533 32.77 -10.50 -2.23
C GLY A 533 31.90 -9.69 -3.20
N GLU A 534 30.69 -10.17 -3.53
CA GLU A 534 29.84 -9.64 -4.59
C GLU A 534 28.40 -9.44 -4.09
N PRO A 535 27.68 -8.36 -4.45
CA PRO A 535 26.31 -8.22 -3.98
C PRO A 535 25.42 -9.32 -4.58
N VAL A 536 24.55 -9.90 -3.75
CA VAL A 536 23.64 -10.98 -4.18
C VAL A 536 22.50 -10.41 -5.00
N LEU A 537 21.97 -9.25 -4.60
CA LEU A 537 20.91 -8.54 -5.32
C LEU A 537 21.47 -7.66 -6.43
N ARG A 538 20.79 -7.62 -7.57
CA ARG A 538 21.18 -6.86 -8.77
C ARG A 538 20.02 -5.98 -9.22
N CYS A 539 19.90 -5.74 -10.53
CA CYS A 539 18.81 -4.94 -11.09
C CYS A 539 17.41 -5.53 -10.79
N GLY A 540 17.28 -6.86 -10.80
CA GLY A 540 16.01 -7.56 -10.59
C GLY A 540 14.92 -7.22 -11.62
N TYR A 541 13.67 -7.24 -11.17
CA TYR A 541 12.46 -6.99 -11.94
C TYR A 541 12.39 -5.54 -12.45
N VAL A 542 11.92 -5.38 -13.69
CA VAL A 542 11.62 -4.11 -14.34
C VAL A 542 10.29 -4.28 -15.08
N PRO A 543 9.35 -3.31 -15.00
CA PRO A 543 8.05 -3.42 -15.66
C PRO A 543 8.17 -3.71 -17.15
N ARG A 544 7.19 -4.41 -17.70
CA ARG A 544 7.08 -4.84 -19.11
C ARG A 544 8.17 -5.81 -19.57
N GLN A 545 9.08 -6.20 -18.69
CA GLN A 545 10.15 -7.16 -18.98
C GLN A 545 9.84 -8.52 -18.35
N ILE A 546 10.30 -9.60 -19.00
CA ILE A 546 10.28 -10.93 -18.40
C ILE A 546 11.47 -11.02 -17.43
N GLY A 547 11.18 -11.05 -16.14
CA GLY A 547 12.19 -11.13 -15.09
C GLY A 547 11.59 -11.59 -13.76
N ALA A 548 12.38 -12.28 -12.96
CA ALA A 548 11.98 -12.63 -11.61
C ALA A 548 12.19 -11.44 -10.65
N VAL A 549 11.42 -11.42 -9.57
CA VAL A 549 11.35 -10.32 -8.60
C VAL A 549 12.29 -10.63 -7.44
N GLU A 550 13.29 -9.78 -7.25
CA GLU A 550 14.23 -9.83 -6.13
C GLU A 550 13.72 -8.98 -4.94
N PRO A 551 14.23 -9.22 -3.71
CA PRO A 551 14.00 -8.30 -2.59
C PRO A 551 14.21 -6.83 -2.97
N GLY A 552 13.31 -5.96 -2.54
CA GLY A 552 13.34 -4.51 -2.82
C GLY A 552 12.78 -4.09 -4.19
N ASP A 553 12.41 -5.03 -5.05
CA ASP A 553 11.94 -4.70 -6.40
C ASP A 553 10.50 -4.16 -6.44
N LEU A 554 9.66 -4.44 -5.43
CA LEU A 554 8.28 -3.95 -5.43
C LEU A 554 8.19 -2.47 -5.02
N SER A 555 9.00 -2.05 -4.05
CA SER A 555 8.99 -0.71 -3.44
C SER A 555 9.99 0.27 -4.04
N LYS A 556 10.93 -0.18 -4.90
CA LYS A 556 11.94 0.72 -5.49
C LYS A 556 11.39 1.82 -6.40
N PHE A 557 10.13 1.70 -6.85
CA PHE A 557 9.42 2.68 -7.67
C PHE A 557 8.74 3.79 -6.83
N MET A 558 8.76 3.65 -5.50
CA MET A 558 8.24 4.66 -4.58
C MET A 558 9.17 5.87 -4.48
N SER A 559 8.63 6.93 -3.87
CA SER A 559 9.37 8.15 -3.52
C SER A 559 10.51 7.87 -2.56
N VAL A 560 11.51 8.76 -2.60
CA VAL A 560 12.63 8.72 -1.66
C VAL A 560 13.01 10.12 -1.16
N PRO A 561 13.09 10.32 0.18
CA PRO A 561 12.46 9.48 1.19
C PRO A 561 10.92 9.62 1.13
N TRP A 562 10.17 8.60 1.56
CA TRP A 562 8.69 8.63 1.51
C TRP A 562 8.05 9.86 2.20
N HIS A 563 8.72 10.44 3.20
CA HIS A 563 8.27 11.62 3.93
C HIS A 563 7.93 12.81 3.03
N THR A 564 8.73 13.07 1.99
CA THR A 564 8.52 14.25 1.12
C THR A 564 7.24 14.12 0.31
N ASP A 565 6.91 12.88 -0.06
CA ASP A 565 5.74 12.51 -0.84
C ASP A 565 4.49 12.64 0.02
N TYR A 566 4.52 12.08 1.23
CA TYR A 566 3.42 12.22 2.18
C TYR A 566 3.12 13.69 2.52
N ASN A 567 4.15 14.53 2.69
CA ASN A 567 3.97 15.97 2.86
C ASN A 567 3.25 16.60 1.66
N SER A 568 3.68 16.24 0.44
CA SER A 568 3.18 16.84 -0.80
C SER A 568 1.77 16.39 -1.15
N CYS A 569 1.39 15.16 -0.79
CA CYS A 569 0.20 14.49 -1.33
C CYS A 569 -1.11 14.90 -0.65
N ALA A 570 -1.44 16.18 -0.82
CA ALA A 570 -2.67 16.81 -0.36
C ALA A 570 -3.64 17.05 -1.52
N VAL A 571 -3.71 18.30 -1.99
CA VAL A 571 -4.57 18.74 -3.09
C VAL A 571 -3.73 19.33 -4.21
N HIS A 572 -4.07 19.03 -5.46
CA HIS A 572 -3.35 19.54 -6.64
C HIS A 572 -4.30 19.87 -7.79
N LEU A 573 -3.78 20.61 -8.76
CA LEU A 573 -4.41 20.68 -10.07
C LEU A 573 -4.27 19.33 -10.80
N PRO A 574 -5.24 18.94 -11.64
CA PRO A 574 -5.12 17.77 -12.50
C PRO A 574 -3.89 17.84 -13.41
N LYS A 575 -3.29 16.69 -13.72
CA LYS A 575 -2.17 16.58 -14.65
C LYS A 575 -2.41 15.45 -15.67
N PRO A 576 -2.65 15.75 -16.96
CA PRO A 576 -2.71 17.08 -17.57
C PRO A 576 -3.87 17.94 -17.03
N ASN A 577 -3.71 19.26 -16.98
CA ASN A 577 -4.75 20.16 -16.49
C ASN A 577 -5.80 20.40 -17.60
N PRO A 578 -7.07 20.02 -17.40
CA PRO A 578 -8.07 20.15 -18.45
C PRO A 578 -8.42 21.60 -18.73
N ILE A 579 -8.82 21.86 -19.98
CA ILE A 579 -9.32 23.17 -20.42
C ILE A 579 -10.85 23.18 -20.30
N ASN A 580 -11.35 24.10 -19.48
CA ASN A 580 -12.77 24.41 -19.36
C ASN A 580 -13.17 25.46 -20.40
N VAL A 581 -14.48 25.62 -20.63
CA VAL A 581 -15.05 26.63 -21.53
C VAL A 581 -16.10 27.43 -20.75
N ASP A 582 -16.05 28.75 -20.80
CA ASP A 582 -17.02 29.61 -20.12
C ASP A 582 -18.36 29.69 -20.88
N GLY A 583 -19.34 30.39 -20.30
CA GLY A 583 -20.67 30.57 -20.93
C GLY A 583 -20.63 31.33 -22.26
N ASN A 584 -19.51 31.95 -22.63
CA ASN A 584 -19.28 32.67 -23.88
C ASN A 584 -18.42 31.88 -24.88
N GLY A 585 -18.00 30.66 -24.56
CA GLY A 585 -17.15 29.85 -25.43
C GLY A 585 -15.64 30.08 -25.25
N THR A 586 -15.21 30.86 -24.26
CA THR A 586 -13.78 31.15 -24.02
C THR A 586 -13.11 30.01 -23.26
N PRO A 587 -12.00 29.44 -23.76
CA PRO A 587 -11.27 28.40 -23.05
C PRO A 587 -10.46 28.98 -21.89
N TYR A 588 -10.45 28.30 -20.75
CA TYR A 588 -9.59 28.62 -19.61
C TYR A 588 -9.14 27.35 -18.87
N PRO A 589 -7.94 27.31 -18.28
CA PRO A 589 -7.48 26.13 -17.55
C PRO A 589 -8.31 25.90 -16.29
N ASN A 590 -8.52 24.64 -15.92
CA ASN A 590 -9.08 24.33 -14.61
C ASN A 590 -8.17 24.88 -13.49
N ASN A 591 -8.78 25.57 -12.53
CA ASN A 591 -8.11 26.10 -11.35
C ASN A 591 -8.61 25.43 -10.05
N VAL A 592 -9.50 24.44 -10.13
CA VAL A 592 -9.99 23.71 -8.95
C VAL A 592 -8.95 22.70 -8.51
N LEU A 593 -8.68 22.68 -7.20
CA LEU A 593 -7.79 21.72 -6.54
C LEU A 593 -8.56 20.46 -6.16
N PHE A 594 -7.97 19.30 -6.42
CA PHE A 594 -8.54 17.99 -6.14
C PHE A 594 -7.60 17.17 -5.27
N TRP A 595 -8.18 16.27 -4.47
CA TRP A 595 -7.40 15.42 -3.59
C TRP A 595 -6.59 14.36 -4.34
N SER A 596 -5.42 14.07 -3.78
CA SER A 596 -4.56 12.97 -4.20
C SER A 596 -5.13 11.63 -3.69
N TRP A 597 -4.95 11.33 -2.40
CA TRP A 597 -5.28 10.03 -1.79
C TRP A 597 -5.85 10.18 -0.38
N PRO A 598 -7.05 10.76 -0.20
CA PRO A 598 -7.55 11.12 1.13
C PRO A 598 -7.83 9.93 2.07
N ALA A 599 -7.88 8.70 1.55
CA ALA A 599 -7.97 7.46 2.33
C ALA A 599 -6.65 6.99 2.96
N GLN A 600 -5.51 7.30 2.33
CA GLN A 600 -4.18 6.96 2.85
C GLN A 600 -3.55 8.14 3.58
N ARG A 601 -3.69 9.32 2.97
CA ARG A 601 -3.20 10.61 3.42
C ARG A 601 -4.42 11.52 3.62
N PRO A 602 -5.15 11.42 4.74
CA PRO A 602 -6.27 12.31 5.01
C PRO A 602 -5.82 13.77 4.97
N VAL A 603 -6.61 14.64 4.33
CA VAL A 603 -6.23 16.05 4.14
C VAL A 603 -6.95 16.95 5.12
N GLN A 604 -8.27 16.90 5.13
CA GLN A 604 -9.09 17.60 6.12
C GLN A 604 -9.78 16.58 7.02
N VAL A 605 -9.70 16.79 8.33
CA VAL A 605 -10.13 15.84 9.35
C VAL A 605 -10.89 16.53 10.46
N PHE A 606 -11.60 15.75 11.27
CA PHE A 606 -12.35 16.22 12.44
C PHE A 606 -11.66 15.75 13.73
N PRO A 607 -10.97 16.61 14.48
CA PRO A 607 -10.36 16.25 15.76
C PRO A 607 -11.43 15.85 16.77
N LYS A 608 -11.22 14.74 17.48
CA LYS A 608 -12.16 14.33 18.54
C LYS A 608 -12.32 15.39 19.64
N SER A 609 -11.28 16.19 19.87
CA SER A 609 -11.23 17.28 20.86
C SER A 609 -12.12 18.46 20.49
N SER A 610 -12.49 18.60 19.22
CA SER A 610 -13.36 19.66 18.71
C SER A 610 -14.84 19.26 18.70
N CYS A 611 -15.18 18.03 19.09
CA CYS A 611 -16.57 17.55 19.05
C CYS A 611 -17.32 17.92 20.34
N ASP A 612 -18.58 18.33 20.18
CA ASP A 612 -19.45 18.71 21.28
C ASP A 612 -20.47 17.61 21.59
N TYR A 613 -20.60 17.23 22.86
CA TYR A 613 -21.61 16.27 23.31
C TYR A 613 -22.93 16.99 23.60
N ASP A 614 -24.02 16.51 23.00
CA ASP A 614 -25.37 16.96 23.31
C ASP A 614 -26.02 15.98 24.31
N PRO A 615 -26.13 16.34 25.61
CA PRO A 615 -26.69 15.45 26.63
C PRO A 615 -28.20 15.24 26.48
N ALA A 616 -28.91 16.11 25.75
CA ALA A 616 -30.35 15.96 25.56
C ALA A 616 -30.68 14.84 24.55
N THR A 617 -29.82 14.64 23.55
CA THR A 617 -30.00 13.63 22.50
C THR A 617 -29.04 12.45 22.65
N GLY A 618 -28.01 12.56 23.50
CA GLY A 618 -26.96 11.56 23.63
C GLY A 618 -26.07 11.44 22.39
N THR A 619 -25.93 12.51 21.61
CA THR A 619 -25.21 12.49 20.32
C THR A 619 -24.04 13.46 20.29
N TRP A 620 -23.02 13.14 19.50
CA TRP A 620 -21.88 14.02 19.23
C TRP A 620 -22.13 14.90 18.00
N LYS A 621 -21.81 16.19 18.12
CA LYS A 621 -21.77 17.16 17.03
C LYS A 621 -20.32 17.38 16.62
N LEU A 622 -20.07 17.40 15.31
CA LEU A 622 -18.75 17.67 14.75
C LEU A 622 -18.37 19.13 14.97
N GLY A 623 -17.12 19.37 15.35
CA GLY A 623 -16.51 20.69 15.33
C GLY A 623 -16.00 21.08 13.94
N ASN A 624 -15.18 22.13 13.91
CA ASN A 624 -14.52 22.57 12.68
C ASN A 624 -13.54 21.52 12.15
N GLN A 625 -13.49 21.38 10.82
CA GLN A 625 -12.42 20.64 10.17
C GLN A 625 -11.08 21.39 10.29
N VAL A 626 -10.00 20.62 10.36
CA VAL A 626 -8.61 21.10 10.34
C VAL A 626 -7.82 20.30 9.31
N PHE A 627 -6.64 20.78 8.91
CA PHE A 627 -5.74 20.00 8.07
C PHE A 627 -5.00 18.93 8.88
N SER A 628 -4.97 17.67 8.41
CA SER A 628 -4.29 16.56 9.10
C SER A 628 -2.80 16.83 9.37
N ILE A 629 -2.11 17.42 8.39
CA ILE A 629 -0.78 18.00 8.57
C ILE A 629 -0.95 19.50 8.81
N ARG A 630 -0.41 19.95 9.94
CA ARG A 630 -0.49 21.32 10.44
C ARG A 630 0.71 21.61 11.35
N GLY A 631 0.79 22.79 11.93
CA GLY A 631 1.93 23.25 12.72
C GLY A 631 2.67 24.42 12.08
N VAL A 632 3.59 25.00 12.84
CA VAL A 632 4.50 26.05 12.38
C VAL A 632 5.26 25.59 11.14
N GLY A 633 5.18 26.35 10.05
CA GLY A 633 5.78 26.01 8.76
C GLY A 633 4.76 25.56 7.70
N THR A 634 3.49 25.40 8.08
CA THR A 634 2.36 25.08 7.17
C THR A 634 1.55 26.31 6.76
N GLU A 635 1.86 27.49 7.30
CA GLU A 635 1.21 28.74 6.94
C GLU A 635 1.51 29.10 5.48
N THR A 636 0.46 29.40 4.72
CA THR A 636 0.55 29.72 3.30
C THR A 636 -0.60 30.61 2.86
N GLU A 637 -0.32 31.49 1.90
CA GLU A 637 -1.34 32.21 1.14
C GLU A 637 -1.80 31.44 -0.11
N TYR A 638 -1.08 30.37 -0.48
CA TYR A 638 -1.33 29.55 -1.67
C TYR A 638 -2.20 28.33 -1.30
N PRO A 639 -3.46 28.25 -1.76
CA PRO A 639 -4.35 27.15 -1.41
C PRO A 639 -3.83 25.76 -1.83
N ALA A 640 -3.04 25.70 -2.91
CA ALA A 640 -2.40 24.46 -3.39
C ALA A 640 -1.36 23.88 -2.41
N ARG A 641 -0.89 24.69 -1.44
CA ARG A 641 0.07 24.28 -0.41
C ARG A 641 -0.56 24.12 0.97
N ALA A 642 -1.87 24.34 1.09
CA ALA A 642 -2.55 24.25 2.37
C ALA A 642 -2.57 22.81 2.90
N GLY A 643 -2.26 22.64 4.18
CA GLY A 643 -2.15 21.33 4.80
C GLY A 643 -0.87 20.58 4.46
N SER A 644 0.22 21.27 4.15
CA SER A 644 1.56 20.73 3.91
C SER A 644 2.61 21.70 4.46
N PHE A 645 3.77 21.20 4.87
CA PHE A 645 4.92 22.04 5.20
C PHE A 645 5.52 22.64 3.93
N ARG A 646 6.00 23.89 4.02
CA ARG A 646 6.73 24.55 2.93
C ARG A 646 8.04 23.82 2.63
N GLU A 647 8.81 23.53 3.67
CA GLU A 647 10.03 22.74 3.58
C GLU A 647 9.73 21.26 3.85
N HIS A 648 10.03 20.37 2.90
CA HIS A 648 9.78 18.93 3.10
C HIS A 648 10.59 18.36 4.28
N ALA A 649 11.75 18.95 4.55
CA ALA A 649 12.59 18.55 5.68
C ALA A 649 11.90 18.80 7.04
N ASP A 650 11.05 19.81 7.15
CA ASP A 650 10.34 20.12 8.39
C ASP A 650 9.26 19.09 8.70
N TYR A 651 8.49 18.68 7.69
CA TYR A 651 7.57 17.56 7.83
C TYR A 651 8.32 16.26 8.13
N MET A 652 9.42 15.99 7.44
CA MET A 652 10.25 14.81 7.71
C MET A 652 10.69 14.73 9.18
N ARG A 653 10.95 15.85 9.87
CA ARG A 653 11.30 15.82 11.31
C ARG A 653 10.09 15.69 12.25
N GLN A 654 8.88 15.84 11.73
CA GLN A 654 7.64 15.94 12.50
C GLN A 654 6.57 14.94 12.03
N TRP A 655 6.89 14.02 11.11
CA TRP A 655 5.93 13.09 10.53
C TRP A 655 5.18 12.31 11.60
N ASN A 656 5.91 11.96 12.67
CA ASN A 656 5.42 11.21 13.81
C ASN A 656 4.36 11.98 14.61
N LYS A 657 4.09 13.26 14.37
CA LYS A 657 3.02 14.02 15.05
C LYS A 657 1.64 13.84 14.42
N THR A 658 1.57 13.33 13.19
CA THR A 658 0.31 13.14 12.46
C THR A 658 -0.66 12.24 13.20
N GLY A 659 -1.94 12.64 13.26
CA GLY A 659 -3.01 11.88 13.89
C GLY A 659 -3.59 10.78 13.01
N PHE A 660 -4.41 9.92 13.61
CA PHE A 660 -5.07 8.80 12.94
C PHE A 660 -6.59 9.01 12.89
N VAL A 661 -7.23 8.70 11.76
CA VAL A 661 -8.69 8.80 11.60
C VAL A 661 -9.33 7.43 11.75
N ILE A 662 -10.12 7.25 12.80
CA ILE A 662 -10.82 6.00 13.10
C ILE A 662 -12.30 6.24 13.41
N GLN A 663 -13.10 5.19 13.32
CA GLN A 663 -14.51 5.21 13.64
C GLN A 663 -14.72 5.46 15.14
N GLY A 664 -15.72 6.28 15.46
CA GLY A 664 -16.02 6.72 16.83
C GLY A 664 -16.32 5.60 17.83
N LEU A 665 -16.65 4.39 17.37
CA LEU A 665 -16.83 3.21 18.24
C LEU A 665 -15.55 2.83 18.99
N GLN A 666 -14.38 3.11 18.41
CA GLN A 666 -13.06 2.82 19.00
C GLN A 666 -12.40 4.02 19.66
N ILE A 667 -13.21 5.04 19.96
CA ILE A 667 -12.77 6.26 20.64
C ILE A 667 -13.53 6.32 21.97
N PRO A 668 -12.90 5.96 23.10
CA PRO A 668 -13.50 6.13 24.42
C PRO A 668 -13.91 7.57 24.69
N SER A 669 -15.06 7.75 25.37
CA SER A 669 -15.54 9.07 25.75
C SER A 669 -15.47 9.30 27.26
N ALA A 670 -15.10 10.52 27.65
CA ALA A 670 -15.21 11.00 29.03
C ALA A 670 -16.67 11.04 29.54
N GLN A 671 -17.67 11.06 28.65
CA GLN A 671 -19.09 10.98 28.99
C GLN A 671 -19.58 9.54 29.22
N GLY A 672 -18.68 8.55 29.11
CA GLY A 672 -19.01 7.12 29.08
C GLY A 672 -19.31 6.63 27.65
N GLY A 673 -19.02 5.35 27.37
CA GLY A 673 -19.18 4.79 26.03
C GLY A 673 -18.15 5.34 25.02
N SER A 674 -18.62 5.69 23.82
CA SER A 674 -17.76 6.11 22.70
C SER A 674 -18.38 7.25 21.86
N TYR A 675 -17.70 7.66 20.79
CA TYR A 675 -18.19 8.69 19.86
C TYR A 675 -19.23 8.15 18.85
N GLY A 676 -19.57 6.85 18.93
CA GLY A 676 -20.60 6.20 18.13
C GLY A 676 -20.17 5.78 16.72
N GLY A 677 -20.96 4.90 16.09
CA GLY A 677 -20.61 4.26 14.81
C GLY A 677 -20.72 5.12 13.55
N LYS A 678 -21.27 6.34 13.65
CA LYS A 678 -21.49 7.21 12.48
C LYS A 678 -20.36 8.20 12.22
N LEU A 679 -19.47 8.43 13.19
CA LEU A 679 -18.40 9.42 13.09
C LEU A 679 -17.06 8.76 12.80
N PHE A 680 -16.23 9.44 12.03
CA PHE A 680 -14.80 9.14 11.91
C PHE A 680 -14.02 10.38 12.34
N LEU A 681 -13.16 10.22 13.34
CA LEU A 681 -12.50 11.34 14.01
C LEU A 681 -11.00 11.10 14.07
N GLU A 682 -10.25 12.20 13.99
CA GLU A 682 -8.83 12.20 14.24
C GLU A 682 -8.54 12.04 15.74
N VAL A 683 -7.69 11.07 16.05
CA VAL A 683 -7.18 10.74 17.38
C VAL A 683 -5.66 10.77 17.38
N SER A 684 -5.07 10.91 18.57
CA SER A 684 -3.63 10.76 18.77
C SER A 684 -2.76 11.67 17.88
N SER A 685 -3.29 12.82 17.45
CA SER A 685 -2.50 13.89 16.83
C SER A 685 -1.71 14.62 17.90
N GLN A 686 -0.46 14.96 17.61
CA GLN A 686 0.39 15.78 18.50
C GLN A 686 0.41 17.26 18.07
N TRP A 687 -0.42 17.64 17.10
CA TRP A 687 -0.72 19.03 16.78
C TRP A 687 -2.10 19.43 17.31
N GLY A 688 -2.17 20.59 17.95
CA GLY A 688 -3.40 21.26 18.30
C GLY A 688 -4.25 21.61 17.07
N PRO A 689 -5.58 21.66 17.21
CA PRO A 689 -6.49 21.98 16.11
C PRO A 689 -6.30 23.41 15.55
N GLU A 690 -5.78 24.33 16.35
CA GLU A 690 -5.53 25.73 15.98
C GLU A 690 -4.17 25.97 15.30
N GLU A 691 -3.31 24.95 15.21
CA GLU A 691 -1.93 25.09 14.70
C GLU A 691 -1.83 25.12 13.16
N GLY A 692 -2.94 25.22 12.43
CA GLY A 692 -2.96 25.20 10.97
C GLY A 692 -3.78 26.34 10.36
N PRO A 693 -3.63 26.59 9.04
CA PRO A 693 -4.50 27.53 8.35
C PRO A 693 -5.96 27.06 8.37
N PRO A 694 -6.93 27.99 8.32
CA PRO A 694 -8.34 27.63 8.30
C PRO A 694 -8.69 26.84 7.03
N VAL A 695 -9.48 25.79 7.19
CA VAL A 695 -10.00 24.99 6.07
C VAL A 695 -11.03 25.79 5.28
N GLN A 696 -10.77 26.01 3.99
CA GLN A 696 -11.67 26.70 3.08
C GLN A 696 -12.67 25.72 2.45
N PRO A 697 -13.96 26.07 2.30
CA PRO A 697 -14.96 25.23 1.61
C PRO A 697 -14.53 24.84 0.19
N PHE A 698 -14.80 23.60 -0.20
CA PHE A 698 -14.67 23.16 -1.59
C PHE A 698 -15.84 23.71 -2.45
N PRO A 699 -15.61 24.09 -3.72
CA PRO A 699 -14.36 24.02 -4.47
C PRO A 699 -13.35 25.08 -4.04
N THR A 700 -12.11 24.66 -3.85
CA THR A 700 -10.98 25.56 -3.56
C THR A 700 -10.21 25.82 -4.85
N ALA A 701 -10.08 27.09 -5.21
CA ALA A 701 -9.32 27.50 -6.39
C ALA A 701 -7.83 27.69 -6.04
N SER A 702 -6.95 27.36 -6.99
CA SER A 702 -5.51 27.64 -6.91
C SER A 702 -5.22 29.13 -7.18
N VAL A 703 -5.73 30.01 -6.30
CA VAL A 703 -5.62 31.48 -6.40
C VAL A 703 -5.24 32.08 -5.03
N PRO A 704 -4.12 32.83 -4.92
CA PRO A 704 -3.10 32.99 -5.96
C PRO A 704 -2.46 31.63 -6.32
N PRO A 705 -2.04 31.44 -7.59
CA PRO A 705 -1.31 30.23 -7.96
C PRO A 705 0.02 30.19 -7.21
N GLU A 706 0.50 28.98 -6.91
CA GLU A 706 1.84 28.79 -6.37
C GLU A 706 2.87 29.31 -7.39
N PRO A 707 3.90 30.06 -6.97
CA PRO A 707 4.94 30.54 -7.87
C PRO A 707 5.68 29.37 -8.54
N GLU A 708 5.77 29.38 -9.87
CA GLU A 708 6.58 28.38 -10.59
C GLU A 708 8.07 28.53 -10.21
N GLY A 709 8.70 27.45 -9.75
CA GLY A 709 10.16 27.36 -9.67
C GLY A 709 10.84 27.75 -8.35
N LYS A 710 10.16 27.70 -7.20
CA LYS A 710 10.84 27.74 -5.89
C LYS A 710 10.27 26.68 -4.94
N VAL A 711 11.00 25.58 -4.81
CA VAL A 711 11.05 24.78 -3.59
C VAL A 711 12.42 24.98 -2.98
#